data_AF-A0A8H5SZM9-F1
#
_entry.id   AF-A0A8H5SZM9-F1
#
_cell.length_a   1.000
_cell.length_b   1.000
_cell.length_c   1.000
_cell.angle_alpha   90.00
_cell.angle_beta   90.00
_cell.angle_gamma   90.00
#
_symmetry.space_group_name_H-M   'P 1'
#
loop_
_entity.id
_entity.type
_entity.pdbx_description
1 polymer ?
#
loop_
_entity_poly.entity_id
_entity_poly.type
_entity_poly.pdbx_seq_one_letter_code
_entity_poly.pdbx_strand_id
1 'polypeptide(L)'
;MSRFLRQSSQLARATRLSTQPALRLCARPSLVTRSIPAKTSAAFAIRARTYSSQSAPPGKDPRSNPEKDDEHGSKPLNQHSAKNGPDGSKSEAPKPPPLPEGWIHLNKEELAHLEEFTSRLPEAQRPVAKDILEKLQIVGAPAETRDLLQKQRQNGNLSILDKGRLMRCVYMVTERIIELEDQQDNRDGQFSSFRMDQESKTQDGKGSADKSKQHQQQQKGGKPPKNERSGWLEAVQTGIAIGVTVWIAELFANPFSEKEITWQEMRKAFLDKGLVQKLIVVNGSHVRVELHPSATGATGEGGQPARKSYVFSIGSVESFERKLEQAQDELGIPPSERIPVSYEAGGSTLGNLLLAFGPTLLFIGLILWTQRSMGGRGGAGGGMFNFGKSKAKKFNAESAVKVKFSDVAGLEEAKTEIMEFVSFLKQPEKFEKLGAKIPRGAILAGPPGTGKTLLAKATAGESGVPFFSVSGSEFVEMFVGVGPSRVRDLFAEGRKNAPCIIFIDEIDAIGRARQESGRGFGGNDEREATLNQILTEMDGFNTREQVVVLAGTNRADMLDKALMRPGRFDRHIFIDRPTMKGRQEIFKVYLNKIVTNEDHEYLVGRLATLTPGFSGADIANVVNEAALIAARGNADEVKMDHFERAIERVIGGLERKSLVLKPEEKKTVAYHEAGHAICGWFLEHADPLLKVSIIPRGQGALGYAQYLPQDAYLMNTNQLMDRMAMTMGGRVSEELHFPTVTTGASDDFKKVSQMARNMVTQWGMSEKVGPVHFENDPNRMQKPFAESTAQQIDQEVSRIVEAAYQRCRDLLTSKKKEVGLIAQELLKKEVLVRDDMVRILGKRPFGDNEDFEKYFGGGKEESTPPP
;
A
#
# COMPACT_ATOMS: atom_id res chain seq x y z
N MET A 1 6.02 -65.28 6.32
CA MET A 1 7.06 -64.23 6.42
C MET A 1 7.53 -63.88 5.02
N SER A 2 7.01 -62.83 4.37
CA SER A 2 7.25 -62.61 2.92
C SER A 2 6.98 -61.18 2.42
N ARG A 3 7.07 -60.15 3.28
CA ARG A 3 6.88 -58.73 2.91
C ARG A 3 7.94 -57.76 3.48
N PHE A 4 9.13 -58.24 3.84
CA PHE A 4 10.20 -57.43 4.47
C PHE A 4 11.50 -57.29 3.65
N LEU A 5 11.55 -57.74 2.38
CA LEU A 5 12.78 -57.75 1.55
C LEU A 5 12.60 -57.13 0.15
N ARG A 6 11.86 -56.01 0.03
CA ARG A 6 11.76 -55.22 -1.22
C ARG A 6 11.70 -53.69 -1.01
N GLN A 7 12.48 -53.14 -0.07
CA GLN A 7 12.73 -51.69 0.04
C GLN A 7 14.21 -51.39 0.35
N SER A 8 15.10 -51.74 -0.60
CA SER A 8 16.56 -51.52 -0.47
C SER A 8 17.25 -51.08 -1.76
N SER A 9 16.50 -50.73 -2.81
CA SER A 9 17.04 -50.47 -4.16
C SER A 9 16.85 -49.05 -4.72
N GLN A 10 16.27 -48.12 -3.95
CA GLN A 10 16.08 -46.72 -4.40
C GLN A 10 16.99 -45.68 -3.73
N LEU A 11 17.49 -45.93 -2.51
CA LEU A 11 18.45 -45.03 -1.85
C LEU A 11 19.82 -44.96 -2.55
N ALA A 12 20.16 -45.95 -3.38
CA ALA A 12 21.42 -46.01 -4.13
C ALA A 12 21.45 -45.14 -5.42
N ARG A 13 20.36 -44.43 -5.76
CA ARG A 13 20.29 -43.58 -6.98
C ARG A 13 20.43 -42.07 -6.74
N ALA A 14 20.39 -41.60 -5.49
CA ALA A 14 20.48 -40.18 -5.16
C ALA A 14 21.91 -39.63 -5.05
N THR A 15 22.94 -40.49 -5.05
CA THR A 15 24.31 -40.16 -4.61
C THR A 15 25.37 -40.16 -5.72
N ARG A 16 24.97 -40.11 -7.00
CA ARG A 16 25.90 -40.04 -8.15
C ARG A 16 25.40 -39.11 -9.28
N LEU A 17 25.32 -37.81 -9.02
CA LEU A 17 25.18 -36.79 -10.07
C LEU A 17 25.56 -35.37 -9.59
N SER A 18 26.76 -35.23 -9.00
CA SER A 18 27.27 -33.95 -8.47
C SER A 18 28.78 -33.75 -8.72
N THR A 19 29.27 -34.14 -9.90
CA THR A 19 30.66 -33.94 -10.34
C THR A 19 30.72 -33.47 -11.80
N GLN A 20 31.00 -32.17 -11.95
CA GLN A 20 31.38 -31.33 -13.11
C GLN A 20 31.26 -31.81 -14.58
N PRO A 21 30.90 -30.89 -15.52
CA PRO A 21 30.87 -31.16 -16.96
C PRO A 21 32.18 -30.79 -17.68
N ALA A 22 32.56 -31.55 -18.72
CA ALA A 22 33.48 -31.09 -19.76
C ALA A 22 33.38 -31.91 -21.08
N LEU A 23 33.84 -31.28 -22.17
CA LEU A 23 34.23 -31.85 -23.47
C LEU A 23 33.17 -32.39 -24.45
N ARG A 24 33.06 -31.63 -25.56
CA ARG A 24 33.04 -32.07 -26.97
C ARG A 24 31.83 -32.87 -27.50
N LEU A 25 31.19 -32.27 -28.51
CA LEU A 25 31.08 -32.92 -29.82
C LEU A 25 31.10 -31.86 -30.94
N CYS A 26 31.83 -32.13 -32.02
CA CYS A 26 31.96 -31.25 -33.18
C CYS A 26 31.33 -31.92 -34.41
N ALA A 27 30.54 -31.18 -35.19
CA ALA A 27 30.27 -31.50 -36.60
C ALA A 27 29.96 -30.21 -37.39
N ARG A 28 30.62 -30.08 -38.54
CA ARG A 28 30.46 -29.06 -39.61
C ARG A 28 30.29 -29.86 -40.92
N PRO A 29 29.76 -29.32 -42.05
CA PRO A 29 30.21 -28.10 -42.76
C PRO A 29 29.01 -27.16 -43.10
N SER A 30 29.04 -26.12 -43.95
CA SER A 30 29.92 -25.59 -45.04
C SER A 30 29.53 -24.09 -45.26
N LEU A 31 30.16 -23.16 -46.00
CA LEU A 31 31.47 -22.84 -46.64
C LEU A 31 31.45 -21.28 -46.82
N VAL A 32 32.50 -20.48 -46.57
CA VAL A 32 33.65 -20.10 -47.46
C VAL A 32 33.23 -19.41 -48.77
N THR A 33 33.83 -18.29 -49.23
CA THR A 33 34.91 -17.39 -48.71
C THR A 33 34.33 -16.16 -47.95
N ARG A 34 34.88 -14.93 -47.75
CA ARG A 34 36.15 -14.13 -47.89
C ARG A 34 35.95 -12.87 -46.96
N SER A 35 36.85 -11.93 -46.61
CA SER A 35 38.25 -11.53 -46.89
C SER A 35 38.91 -10.94 -45.60
N ILE A 36 40.02 -10.20 -45.74
CA ILE A 36 40.87 -9.48 -44.73
C ILE A 36 41.26 -8.12 -45.40
N PRO A 37 41.59 -6.97 -44.72
CA PRO A 37 42.27 -6.81 -43.43
C PRO A 37 41.66 -5.81 -42.40
N ALA A 38 42.34 -5.70 -41.25
CA ALA A 38 41.96 -4.92 -40.06
C ALA A 38 42.46 -3.45 -40.05
N LYS A 39 41.91 -2.65 -39.12
CA LYS A 39 42.66 -1.60 -38.41
C LYS A 39 42.11 -1.34 -37.00
N THR A 40 43.02 -0.90 -36.13
CA THR A 40 42.92 -0.70 -34.68
C THR A 40 41.94 0.38 -34.21
N SER A 41 41.29 0.16 -33.08
CA SER A 41 40.96 1.22 -32.09
C SER A 41 40.92 0.63 -30.67
N ALA A 42 41.23 1.42 -29.65
CA ALA A 42 41.44 0.95 -28.27
C ALA A 42 40.24 1.22 -27.36
N ALA A 43 39.92 0.27 -26.47
CA ALA A 43 38.87 0.42 -25.46
C ALA A 43 39.42 1.05 -24.17
N PHE A 44 39.00 2.27 -23.85
CA PHE A 44 39.23 2.87 -22.53
C PHE A 44 38.27 2.27 -21.49
N ALA A 45 38.83 1.62 -20.45
CA ALA A 45 38.05 1.13 -19.33
C ALA A 45 37.80 2.25 -18.30
N ILE A 46 36.58 2.79 -18.27
CA ILE A 46 36.18 3.79 -17.28
C ILE A 46 36.01 3.11 -15.92
N ARG A 47 37.00 3.29 -15.02
CA ARG A 47 36.86 2.96 -13.60
C ARG A 47 36.05 4.04 -12.89
N ALA A 48 34.94 3.66 -12.25
CA ALA A 48 34.31 4.51 -11.24
C ALA A 48 35.28 4.75 -10.07
N ARG A 49 35.40 6.01 -9.63
CA ARG A 49 36.10 6.39 -8.39
C ARG A 49 35.09 7.01 -7.42
N THR A 50 34.91 6.40 -6.27
CA THR A 50 34.20 7.00 -5.13
C THR A 50 35.16 7.93 -4.39
N TYR A 51 34.90 9.24 -4.40
CA TYR A 51 35.64 10.18 -3.57
C TYR A 51 35.07 10.22 -2.15
N SER A 52 35.96 10.20 -1.16
CA SER A 52 35.65 10.51 0.23
C SER A 52 36.17 11.92 0.53
N SER A 53 35.28 12.82 0.95
CA SER A 53 35.63 14.21 1.29
C SER A 53 35.71 14.39 2.80
N GLN A 54 36.91 14.18 3.37
CA GLN A 54 37.24 14.70 4.69
C GLN A 54 37.61 16.18 4.58
N SER A 55 37.07 17.02 5.46
CA SER A 55 37.43 18.44 5.57
C SER A 55 38.09 18.72 6.94
N ALA A 56 39.33 19.18 6.93
CA ALA A 56 40.06 19.61 8.13
C ALA A 56 39.62 21.03 8.58
N PRO A 57 39.80 21.42 9.86
CA PRO A 57 39.34 22.69 10.40
C PRO A 57 40.28 23.87 10.09
N PRO A 58 39.77 25.12 10.00
CA PRO A 58 40.58 26.33 9.91
C PRO A 58 41.10 26.80 11.28
N GLY A 59 42.20 27.57 11.27
CA GLY A 59 42.86 28.13 12.45
C GLY A 59 42.31 29.49 12.93
N LYS A 60 42.92 30.02 14.00
CA LYS A 60 42.57 31.31 14.65
C LYS A 60 43.46 32.46 14.15
N ASP A 61 42.96 33.70 14.28
CA ASP A 61 43.58 34.83 15.03
C ASP A 61 42.93 36.20 14.64
N PRO A 62 43.11 37.30 15.40
CA PRO A 62 42.79 37.45 16.82
C PRO A 62 42.06 38.79 17.11
N ARG A 63 41.96 39.17 18.40
CA ARG A 63 41.30 40.39 18.97
C ARG A 63 39.76 40.27 19.06
N SER A 64 39.11 40.63 20.17
CA SER A 64 39.59 41.18 21.46
C SER A 64 38.77 40.65 22.63
N ASN A 65 39.45 40.22 23.70
CA ASN A 65 38.89 40.08 25.06
C ASN A 65 39.36 41.29 25.89
N PRO A 66 38.73 41.65 27.02
CA PRO A 66 39.02 40.92 28.26
C PRO A 66 37.83 40.74 29.24
N GLU A 67 37.85 39.61 30.00
CA GLU A 67 37.50 39.51 31.44
C GLU A 67 36.04 39.83 31.90
N LYS A 68 35.38 39.21 32.89
CA LYS A 68 35.56 38.07 33.85
C LYS A 68 34.16 37.79 34.47
N ASP A 69 33.81 36.68 35.15
CA ASP A 69 34.38 35.33 35.35
C ASP A 69 33.25 34.37 35.82
N ASP A 70 33.56 33.06 35.88
CA ASP A 70 32.99 31.99 36.74
C ASP A 70 31.55 31.41 36.64
N GLU A 71 31.53 30.10 36.94
CA GLU A 71 30.48 29.15 37.38
C GLU A 71 29.22 28.79 36.54
N HIS A 72 28.92 27.48 36.57
CA HIS A 72 27.72 26.85 36.00
C HIS A 72 26.52 26.90 36.95
N GLY A 73 25.47 27.64 36.58
CA GLY A 73 24.13 27.55 37.18
C GLY A 73 23.06 27.18 36.15
N SER A 74 22.20 26.20 36.44
CA SER A 74 21.07 25.83 35.57
C SER A 74 19.77 25.65 36.34
N LYS A 75 18.63 25.95 35.67
CA LYS A 75 17.22 26.06 36.14
C LYS A 75 16.75 27.50 36.45
N PRO A 76 15.43 27.78 36.43
CA PRO A 76 14.34 27.14 35.68
C PRO A 76 13.46 28.13 34.87
N LEU A 77 12.44 27.62 34.17
CA LEU A 77 11.29 28.44 33.76
C LEU A 77 10.56 29.00 34.99
N ASN A 78 9.92 30.16 34.85
CA ASN A 78 8.75 30.51 35.65
C ASN A 78 7.71 31.30 34.84
N GLN A 79 6.49 31.39 35.39
CA GLN A 79 5.24 31.75 34.70
C GLN A 79 4.89 33.24 34.84
N HIS A 80 4.15 33.78 33.85
CA HIS A 80 3.11 34.80 33.99
C HIS A 80 2.29 34.86 32.68
N SER A 81 1.00 35.19 32.65
CA SER A 81 0.02 35.57 33.70
C SER A 81 -1.42 35.26 33.24
N ALA A 82 -2.42 35.37 34.13
CA ALA A 82 -3.84 35.19 33.78
C ALA A 82 -4.77 36.15 34.57
N LYS A 83 -5.82 36.66 33.88
CA LYS A 83 -7.01 37.38 34.38
C LYS A 83 -8.13 37.27 33.32
N ASN A 84 -9.44 37.25 33.60
CA ASN A 84 -10.19 37.08 34.86
C ASN A 84 -11.67 36.65 34.57
N GLY A 85 -12.05 35.42 34.93
CA GLY A 85 -13.41 34.97 35.35
C GLY A 85 -14.65 35.12 34.43
N PRO A 86 -15.84 34.63 34.86
CA PRO A 86 -16.12 33.86 36.09
C PRO A 86 -16.70 32.43 35.86
N ASP A 87 -16.71 31.64 36.94
CA ASP A 87 -17.54 30.48 37.30
C ASP A 87 -17.69 29.22 36.39
N GLY A 88 -17.69 28.04 37.03
CA GLY A 88 -18.08 26.75 36.43
C GLY A 88 -17.10 25.58 36.66
N SER A 89 -17.20 24.89 37.80
CA SER A 89 -16.66 23.53 38.08
C SER A 89 -15.31 23.10 37.46
N LYS A 90 -14.24 23.06 38.26
CA LYS A 90 -12.99 22.36 37.90
C LYS A 90 -13.12 20.85 38.13
N SER A 91 -12.77 20.04 37.14
CA SER A 91 -12.55 18.59 37.30
C SER A 91 -11.21 18.31 38.01
N GLU A 92 -11.18 17.36 38.96
CA GLU A 92 -9.91 16.84 39.50
C GLU A 92 -9.07 16.15 38.41
N ALA A 93 -7.75 16.24 38.54
CA ALA A 93 -6.84 15.38 37.78
C ALA A 93 -6.95 13.92 38.29
N PRO A 94 -6.85 12.90 37.43
CA PRO A 94 -7.01 11.52 37.84
C PRO A 94 -5.91 11.10 38.82
N LYS A 95 -6.32 10.63 40.00
CA LYS A 95 -5.42 10.03 40.98
C LYS A 95 -4.90 8.68 40.45
N PRO A 96 -3.60 8.36 40.64
CA PRO A 96 -3.04 7.08 40.19
C PRO A 96 -3.72 5.90 40.91
N PRO A 97 -3.78 4.71 40.27
CA PRO A 97 -4.38 3.53 40.88
C PRO A 97 -3.60 3.08 42.12
N PRO A 98 -4.26 2.52 43.15
CA PRO A 98 -3.57 2.02 44.34
C PRO A 98 -2.61 0.87 43.98
N LEU A 99 -1.45 0.85 44.65
CA LEU A 99 -0.49 -0.24 44.57
C LEU A 99 -1.05 -1.53 45.20
N PRO A 100 -0.75 -2.72 44.66
CA PRO A 100 -1.03 -3.99 45.33
C PRO A 100 -0.13 -4.19 46.56
N GLU A 101 -0.54 -5.10 47.44
CA GLU A 101 0.31 -5.54 48.56
C GLU A 101 1.64 -6.11 48.03
N GLY A 102 2.75 -5.73 48.66
CA GLY A 102 4.10 -6.13 48.25
C GLY A 102 4.71 -5.35 47.07
N TRP A 103 4.03 -4.32 46.54
CA TRP A 103 4.57 -3.43 45.51
C TRP A 103 5.05 -2.09 46.09
N ILE A 104 6.00 -1.47 45.39
CA ILE A 104 6.67 -0.23 45.78
C ILE A 104 6.84 0.70 44.56
N HIS A 105 6.85 2.01 44.80
CA HIS A 105 7.48 2.92 43.84
C HIS A 105 9.00 2.88 44.03
N LEU A 106 9.73 2.93 42.92
CA LEU A 106 11.18 3.00 42.88
C LEU A 106 11.64 4.45 43.12
N ASN A 107 12.74 4.61 43.84
CA ASN A 107 13.33 5.91 44.13
C ASN A 107 13.98 6.49 42.86
N LYS A 108 14.17 7.81 42.82
CA LYS A 108 14.75 8.51 41.66
C LYS A 108 16.15 7.99 41.27
N GLU A 109 16.95 7.55 42.24
CA GLU A 109 18.25 6.89 41.99
C GLU A 109 18.11 5.52 41.32
N GLU A 110 17.08 4.75 41.68
CA GLU A 110 16.83 3.40 41.15
C GLU A 110 16.28 3.48 39.72
N LEU A 111 15.44 4.49 39.44
CA LEU A 111 14.98 4.83 38.11
C LEU A 111 16.13 5.33 37.21
N ALA A 112 17.03 6.15 37.72
CA ALA A 112 18.20 6.63 36.96
C ALA A 112 19.16 5.48 36.58
N HIS A 113 19.37 4.52 37.47
CA HIS A 113 20.16 3.31 37.17
C HIS A 113 19.48 2.42 36.11
N LEU A 114 18.16 2.30 36.13
CA LEU A 114 17.40 1.65 35.05
C LEU A 114 17.52 2.41 33.73
N GLU A 115 17.44 3.75 33.72
CA GLU A 115 17.63 4.53 32.49
C GLU A 115 19.04 4.36 31.92
N GLU A 116 20.08 4.36 32.78
CA GLU A 116 21.46 4.08 32.35
C GLU A 116 21.57 2.69 31.71
N PHE A 117 20.92 1.68 32.27
CA PHE A 117 20.85 0.34 31.66
C PHE A 117 20.13 0.36 30.30
N THR A 118 19.03 1.11 30.13
CA THR A 118 18.36 1.24 28.82
C THR A 118 19.25 1.87 27.75
N SER A 119 20.15 2.79 28.12
CA SER A 119 21.07 3.44 27.17
C SER A 119 22.04 2.45 26.51
N ARG A 120 22.40 1.37 27.22
CA ARG A 120 23.30 0.31 26.77
C ARG A 120 22.63 -0.70 25.81
N LEU A 121 21.32 -0.61 25.59
CA LEU A 121 20.58 -1.47 24.66
C LEU A 121 20.73 -1.02 23.18
N PRO A 122 20.55 -1.94 22.21
CA PRO A 122 20.52 -1.62 20.78
C PRO A 122 19.45 -0.59 20.43
N GLU A 123 19.70 0.23 19.41
CA GLU A 123 18.91 1.44 19.15
C GLU A 123 17.42 1.15 18.89
N ALA A 124 17.11 0.04 18.21
CA ALA A 124 15.74 -0.41 17.94
C ALA A 124 14.92 -0.76 19.20
N GLN A 125 15.56 -1.03 20.33
CA GLN A 125 14.89 -1.40 21.59
C GLN A 125 14.75 -0.22 22.57
N ARG A 126 15.56 0.83 22.41
CA ARG A 126 15.53 2.03 23.25
C ARG A 126 14.16 2.73 23.36
N PRO A 127 13.34 2.92 22.29
CA PRO A 127 12.05 3.59 22.45
C PRO A 127 11.07 2.77 23.30
N VAL A 128 11.02 1.45 23.11
CA VAL A 128 10.16 0.54 23.90
C VAL A 128 10.61 0.51 25.36
N ALA A 129 11.93 0.47 25.61
CA ALA A 129 12.47 0.50 26.97
C ALA A 129 12.16 1.81 27.71
N LYS A 130 12.05 2.95 27.00
CA LYS A 130 11.66 4.24 27.61
C LYS A 130 10.17 4.35 27.92
N ASP A 131 9.29 3.89 27.02
CA ASP A 131 7.84 3.81 27.29
C ASP A 131 7.54 2.95 28.53
N ILE A 132 8.19 1.79 28.65
CA ILE A 132 8.11 0.92 29.82
C ILE A 132 8.63 1.63 31.07
N LEU A 133 9.76 2.36 31.00
CA LEU A 133 10.32 3.09 32.14
C LEU A 133 9.40 4.22 32.64
N GLU A 134 8.71 4.92 31.73
CA GLU A 134 7.74 5.97 32.07
C GLU A 134 6.50 5.36 32.75
N LYS A 135 5.91 4.30 32.15
CA LYS A 135 4.77 3.58 32.72
C LYS A 135 5.10 2.95 34.08
N LEU A 136 6.32 2.43 34.26
CA LEU A 136 6.80 1.84 35.51
C LEU A 136 6.88 2.84 36.69
N GLN A 137 6.99 4.15 36.43
CA GLN A 137 6.85 5.18 37.48
C GLN A 137 5.41 5.25 38.02
N ILE A 138 4.42 5.11 37.13
CA ILE A 138 2.99 5.18 37.43
C ILE A 138 2.49 3.87 38.08
N VAL A 139 2.90 2.73 37.52
CA VAL A 139 2.41 1.39 37.90
C VAL A 139 3.12 0.82 39.14
N GLY A 140 4.35 1.25 39.41
CA GLY A 140 5.21 0.69 40.45
C GLY A 140 5.83 -0.65 40.07
N ALA A 141 6.55 -1.27 41.01
CA ALA A 141 7.22 -2.56 40.82
C ALA A 141 7.09 -3.47 42.06
N PRO A 142 7.17 -4.81 41.92
CA PRO A 142 7.26 -5.73 43.05
C PRO A 142 8.48 -5.44 43.93
N ALA A 143 8.38 -5.60 45.25
CA ALA A 143 9.48 -5.32 46.17
C ALA A 143 10.79 -6.11 45.89
N GLU A 144 10.68 -7.28 45.24
CA GLU A 144 11.83 -8.07 44.78
C GLU A 144 12.75 -7.31 43.79
N THR A 145 12.25 -6.32 43.03
CA THR A 145 13.12 -5.59 42.08
C THR A 145 14.19 -4.75 42.77
N ARG A 146 13.91 -4.21 43.96
CA ARG A 146 14.86 -3.40 44.74
C ARG A 146 16.03 -4.25 45.24
N ASP A 147 15.77 -5.46 45.72
CA ASP A 147 16.80 -6.44 46.11
C ASP A 147 17.69 -6.84 44.91
N LEU A 148 17.07 -7.13 43.76
CA LEU A 148 17.79 -7.50 42.54
C LEU A 148 18.65 -6.35 41.98
N LEU A 149 18.14 -5.12 41.98
CA LEU A 149 18.90 -3.93 41.57
C LEU A 149 20.08 -3.64 42.50
N GLN A 150 19.90 -3.81 43.82
CA GLN A 150 21.00 -3.65 44.79
C GLN A 150 22.07 -4.74 44.63
N LYS A 151 21.68 -6.00 44.38
CA LYS A 151 22.62 -7.09 44.09
C LYS A 151 23.39 -6.87 42.80
N GLN A 152 22.74 -6.38 41.74
CA GLN A 152 23.39 -5.99 40.49
C GLN A 152 24.43 -4.88 40.73
N ARG A 153 24.08 -3.86 41.52
CA ARG A 153 24.96 -2.74 41.89
C ARG A 153 26.18 -3.16 42.72
N GLN A 154 26.07 -4.22 43.52
CA GLN A 154 27.17 -4.71 44.38
C GLN A 154 28.10 -5.71 43.67
N ASN A 155 27.55 -6.69 42.95
CA ASN A 155 28.31 -7.83 42.43
C ASN A 155 28.58 -7.78 40.92
N GLY A 156 28.00 -6.85 40.17
CA GLY A 156 28.18 -6.67 38.72
C GLY A 156 27.52 -7.74 37.83
N ASN A 157 27.46 -9.00 38.28
CA ASN A 157 26.79 -10.11 37.64
C ASN A 157 25.70 -10.70 38.54
N LEU A 158 24.50 -10.90 37.98
CA LEU A 158 23.40 -11.61 38.63
C LEU A 158 23.54 -13.12 38.43
N SER A 159 23.27 -13.90 39.48
CA SER A 159 23.20 -15.37 39.38
C SER A 159 22.11 -15.83 38.42
N ILE A 160 22.19 -17.05 37.90
CA ILE A 160 21.16 -17.65 37.03
C ILE A 160 19.79 -17.64 37.72
N LEU A 161 19.75 -17.88 39.04
CA LEU A 161 18.53 -17.80 39.85
C LEU A 161 18.00 -16.36 39.98
N ASP A 162 18.88 -15.37 40.12
CA ASP A 162 18.50 -13.95 40.23
C ASP A 162 18.02 -13.39 38.87
N LYS A 163 18.67 -13.79 37.76
CA LYS A 163 18.17 -13.54 36.39
C LYS A 163 16.74 -14.08 36.21
N GLY A 164 16.46 -15.28 36.72
CA GLY A 164 15.11 -15.86 36.71
C GLY A 164 14.08 -15.06 37.52
N ARG A 165 14.45 -14.57 38.71
CA ARG A 165 13.61 -13.67 39.52
C ARG A 165 13.36 -12.33 38.83
N LEU A 166 14.39 -11.76 38.19
CA LEU A 166 14.27 -10.51 37.43
C LEU A 166 13.27 -10.65 36.27
N MET A 167 13.36 -11.72 35.48
CA MET A 167 12.40 -12.01 34.42
C MET A 167 10.96 -12.16 34.94
N ARG A 168 10.77 -12.81 36.10
CA ARG A 168 9.46 -12.90 36.76
C ARG A 168 8.92 -11.52 37.17
N CYS A 169 9.76 -10.65 37.72
CA CYS A 169 9.37 -9.29 38.09
C CYS A 169 8.96 -8.45 36.86
N VAL A 170 9.75 -8.53 35.77
CA VAL A 170 9.44 -7.85 34.50
C VAL A 170 8.12 -8.35 33.91
N TYR A 171 7.86 -9.66 33.95
CA TYR A 171 6.58 -10.23 33.53
C TYR A 171 5.41 -9.65 34.34
N MET A 172 5.50 -9.65 35.69
CA MET A 172 4.44 -9.12 36.55
C MET A 172 4.14 -7.63 36.33
N VAL A 173 5.17 -6.81 36.07
CA VAL A 173 4.96 -5.38 35.71
C VAL A 173 4.31 -5.24 34.34
N THR A 174 4.72 -6.05 33.36
CA THR A 174 4.16 -6.01 31.99
C THR A 174 2.69 -6.42 31.99
N GLU A 175 2.34 -7.49 32.70
CA GLU A 175 0.96 -7.97 32.89
C GLU A 175 0.08 -6.86 33.49
N ARG A 176 0.57 -6.16 34.53
CA ARG A 176 -0.14 -5.04 35.17
C ARG A 176 -0.24 -3.78 34.30
N ILE A 177 0.71 -3.52 33.40
CA ILE A 177 0.60 -2.44 32.41
C ILE A 177 -0.54 -2.75 31.44
N ILE A 178 -0.60 -3.97 30.91
CA ILE A 178 -1.65 -4.42 29.99
C ILE A 178 -3.03 -4.35 30.68
N GLU A 179 -3.16 -4.80 31.94
CA GLU A 179 -4.40 -4.66 32.72
C GLU A 179 -4.90 -3.21 32.85
N LEU A 180 -3.99 -2.23 32.86
CA LEU A 180 -4.31 -0.81 33.00
C LEU A 180 -4.63 -0.15 31.66
N GLU A 181 -3.97 -0.56 30.58
CA GLU A 181 -4.30 -0.14 29.20
C GLU A 181 -5.68 -0.68 28.79
N ASP A 182 -5.97 -1.97 29.03
CA ASP A 182 -7.29 -2.57 28.75
C ASP A 182 -8.41 -1.94 29.62
N GLN A 183 -8.08 -1.45 30.83
CA GLN A 183 -9.00 -0.66 31.67
C GLN A 183 -9.19 0.79 31.20
N GLN A 184 -8.21 1.39 30.51
CA GLN A 184 -8.36 2.72 29.90
C GLN A 184 -9.22 2.63 28.64
N ASP A 185 -8.94 1.70 27.73
CA ASP A 185 -9.73 1.46 26.52
C ASP A 185 -11.20 1.12 26.86
N ASN A 186 -11.46 0.32 27.89
CA ASN A 186 -12.82 0.07 28.37
C ASN A 186 -13.49 1.32 28.96
N ARG A 187 -12.74 2.20 29.65
CA ARG A 187 -13.30 3.47 30.16
C ARG A 187 -13.63 4.44 29.03
N ASP A 188 -12.76 4.60 28.04
CA ASP A 188 -13.01 5.52 26.92
C ASP A 188 -14.10 4.98 25.96
N GLY A 189 -14.20 3.65 25.81
CA GLY A 189 -15.37 3.00 25.21
C GLY A 189 -16.68 3.22 25.99
N GLN A 190 -16.61 3.29 27.32
CA GLN A 190 -17.76 3.60 28.17
C GLN A 190 -18.10 5.09 28.20
N PHE A 191 -17.11 5.98 28.10
CA PHE A 191 -17.29 7.44 28.08
C PHE A 191 -17.83 7.93 26.73
N SER A 192 -17.40 7.32 25.63
CA SER A 192 -17.94 7.59 24.28
C SER A 192 -19.39 7.12 24.13
N SER A 193 -19.75 5.96 24.69
CA SER A 193 -21.15 5.52 24.74
C SER A 193 -22.01 6.38 25.69
N PHE A 194 -21.50 6.83 26.84
CA PHE A 194 -22.23 7.75 27.71
C PHE A 194 -22.56 9.10 27.05
N ARG A 195 -21.71 9.59 26.13
CA ARG A 195 -22.01 10.79 25.34
C ARG A 195 -23.17 10.58 24.36
N MET A 196 -23.23 9.45 23.67
CA MET A 196 -24.35 9.12 22.77
C MET A 196 -25.69 8.92 23.53
N ASP A 197 -25.64 8.36 24.75
CA ASP A 197 -26.83 8.13 25.58
C ASP A 197 -27.35 9.39 26.32
N GLN A 198 -26.60 10.49 26.34
CA GLN A 198 -27.06 11.79 26.86
C GLN A 198 -27.67 12.70 25.79
N GLU A 199 -27.07 12.80 24.58
CA GLU A 199 -27.63 13.64 23.50
C GLU A 199 -28.97 13.10 22.97
N SER A 200 -29.27 11.82 23.19
CA SER A 200 -30.49 11.13 22.76
C SER A 200 -31.67 11.21 23.74
N LYS A 201 -31.58 11.99 24.83
CA LYS A 201 -32.62 12.05 25.90
C LYS A 201 -33.14 13.45 26.26
N THR A 202 -32.96 14.44 25.37
CA THR A 202 -33.51 15.80 25.54
C THR A 202 -34.42 16.26 24.40
N GLN A 203 -35.28 15.36 23.91
CA GLN A 203 -36.53 15.74 23.24
C GLN A 203 -37.64 14.69 23.47
N ASP A 204 -38.87 15.14 23.22
CA ASP A 204 -40.16 14.43 23.26
C ASP A 204 -40.66 13.79 24.57
N GLY A 205 -41.80 14.33 25.02
CA GLY A 205 -42.65 13.77 26.05
C GLY A 205 -44.12 14.13 25.78
N LYS A 206 -45.04 13.25 26.22
CA LYS A 206 -46.46 13.12 25.80
C LYS A 206 -46.62 12.45 24.42
N GLY A 207 -47.33 11.33 24.25
CA GLY A 207 -47.82 10.35 25.24
C GLY A 207 -49.27 9.93 25.04
N SER A 208 -49.49 8.62 24.89
CA SER A 208 -50.75 7.90 25.16
C SER A 208 -50.49 6.40 25.15
N ALA A 209 -51.37 5.62 25.78
CA ALA A 209 -51.32 4.15 25.76
C ALA A 209 -52.75 3.60 25.66
N ASP A 210 -52.93 2.48 24.93
CA ASP A 210 -53.20 1.22 25.63
C ASP A 210 -52.84 -0.03 24.78
N LYS A 211 -52.97 -1.23 25.38
CA LYS A 211 -52.45 -2.51 24.86
C LYS A 211 -53.27 -3.13 23.71
N SER A 212 -52.57 -3.89 22.87
CA SER A 212 -52.84 -5.35 22.73
C SER A 212 -51.56 -6.11 22.33
N LYS A 213 -51.54 -7.44 22.51
CA LYS A 213 -50.31 -8.28 22.48
C LYS A 213 -50.35 -9.29 21.34
N GLN A 214 -49.21 -9.57 20.70
CA GLN A 214 -48.71 -10.95 20.51
C GLN A 214 -47.20 -10.98 20.20
N HIS A 215 -46.61 -12.17 20.23
CA HIS A 215 -45.17 -12.38 20.47
C HIS A 215 -44.20 -11.85 19.39
N GLN A 216 -43.18 -11.13 19.85
CA GLN A 216 -41.80 -11.34 19.38
C GLN A 216 -40.98 -11.91 20.55
N GLN A 217 -40.16 -12.92 20.29
CA GLN A 217 -39.19 -13.43 21.27
C GLN A 217 -37.77 -13.24 20.73
N GLN A 218 -36.92 -12.78 21.63
CA GLN A 218 -35.54 -12.32 21.42
C GLN A 218 -34.66 -13.34 20.66
N GLN A 219 -33.71 -12.83 19.88
CA GLN A 219 -32.32 -12.77 20.38
C GLN A 219 -31.49 -11.68 19.70
N LYS A 220 -30.72 -10.94 20.52
CA LYS A 220 -29.66 -10.03 20.06
C LYS A 220 -28.43 -10.86 19.69
N GLY A 221 -27.75 -10.52 18.59
CA GLY A 221 -26.50 -11.16 18.20
C GLY A 221 -25.34 -10.78 19.12
N GLY A 222 -25.18 -11.51 20.23
CA GLY A 222 -23.98 -11.46 21.06
C GLY A 222 -22.78 -12.05 20.32
N LYS A 223 -21.60 -11.42 20.44
CA LYS A 223 -20.34 -12.07 20.03
C LYS A 223 -20.13 -13.32 20.90
N PRO A 224 -19.60 -14.43 20.36
CA PRO A 224 -19.30 -15.61 21.17
C PRO A 224 -18.23 -15.26 22.23
N PRO A 225 -18.26 -15.90 23.41
CA PRO A 225 -17.27 -15.63 24.45
C PRO A 225 -15.86 -15.99 23.95
N LYS A 226 -14.90 -15.06 24.11
CA LYS A 226 -13.48 -15.38 23.94
C LYS A 226 -13.10 -16.43 24.99
N ASN A 227 -12.36 -17.45 24.56
CA ASN A 227 -11.92 -18.53 25.43
C ASN A 227 -10.67 -18.11 26.21
N GLU A 228 -10.85 -17.59 27.44
CA GLU A 228 -9.78 -17.07 28.31
C GLU A 228 -8.61 -18.05 28.59
N ARG A 229 -8.73 -19.32 28.18
CA ARG A 229 -7.68 -20.34 28.31
C ARG A 229 -6.72 -20.47 27.13
N SER A 230 -6.76 -19.60 26.11
CA SER A 230 -5.71 -19.58 25.07
C SER A 230 -4.54 -18.66 25.44
N GLY A 231 -4.81 -17.47 26.00
CA GLY A 231 -3.79 -16.45 26.30
C GLY A 231 -2.62 -16.94 27.17
N TRP A 232 -2.88 -17.73 28.22
CA TRP A 232 -1.80 -18.28 29.06
C TRP A 232 -0.89 -19.26 28.30
N LEU A 233 -1.44 -20.04 27.37
CA LEU A 233 -0.70 -20.99 26.54
C LEU A 233 0.14 -20.26 25.49
N GLU A 234 -0.44 -19.22 24.87
CA GLU A 234 0.25 -18.34 23.93
C GLU A 234 1.39 -17.58 24.62
N ALA A 235 1.15 -17.02 25.82
CA ALA A 235 2.17 -16.34 26.62
C ALA A 235 3.32 -17.29 27.05
N VAL A 236 3.00 -18.52 27.50
CA VAL A 236 4.02 -19.52 27.84
C VAL A 236 4.82 -19.94 26.60
N GLN A 237 4.18 -20.13 25.44
CA GLN A 237 4.88 -20.45 24.19
C GLN A 237 5.80 -19.30 23.74
N THR A 238 5.34 -18.05 23.83
CA THR A 238 6.14 -16.85 23.51
C THR A 238 7.32 -16.69 24.48
N GLY A 239 7.12 -16.90 25.79
CA GLY A 239 8.19 -16.85 26.79
C GLY A 239 9.26 -17.93 26.57
N ILE A 240 8.85 -19.16 26.22
CA ILE A 240 9.78 -20.24 25.86
C ILE A 240 10.55 -19.89 24.56
N ALA A 241 9.86 -19.36 23.54
CA ALA A 241 10.49 -18.96 22.29
C ALA A 241 11.55 -17.85 22.50
N ILE A 242 11.22 -16.82 23.28
CA ILE A 242 12.15 -15.73 23.65
C ILE A 242 13.34 -16.28 24.45
N GLY A 243 13.09 -17.15 25.44
CA GLY A 243 14.17 -17.77 26.22
C GLY A 243 15.13 -18.59 25.36
N VAL A 244 14.60 -19.34 24.39
CA VAL A 244 15.40 -20.11 23.43
C VAL A 244 16.19 -19.20 22.48
N THR A 245 15.62 -18.10 21.96
CA THR A 245 16.40 -17.16 21.13
C THR A 245 17.47 -16.40 21.92
N VAL A 246 17.22 -16.04 23.18
CA VAL A 246 18.25 -15.45 24.06
C VAL A 246 19.38 -16.43 24.35
N TRP A 247 19.07 -17.69 24.66
CA TRP A 247 20.08 -18.73 24.92
C TRP A 247 20.91 -19.07 23.66
N ILE A 248 20.27 -19.11 22.49
CA ILE A 248 20.96 -19.24 21.20
C ILE A 248 21.83 -18.01 20.93
N ALA A 249 21.37 -16.79 21.25
CA ALA A 249 22.16 -15.57 21.09
C ALA A 249 23.39 -15.54 22.01
N GLU A 250 23.27 -15.92 23.29
CA GLU A 250 24.42 -16.07 24.20
C GLU A 250 25.44 -17.11 23.65
N LEU A 251 24.96 -18.20 23.05
CA LEU A 251 25.80 -19.23 22.40
C LEU A 251 26.55 -18.74 21.15
N PHE A 252 25.94 -17.88 20.34
CA PHE A 252 26.58 -17.31 19.14
C PHE A 252 27.40 -16.03 19.43
N ALA A 253 27.28 -15.41 20.60
CA ALA A 253 27.94 -14.14 20.92
C ALA A 253 29.43 -14.25 21.29
N ASN A 254 29.90 -15.41 21.79
CA ASN A 254 31.28 -15.57 22.29
C ASN A 254 32.11 -16.70 21.62
N PRO A 255 32.21 -16.79 20.28
CA PRO A 255 33.16 -17.69 19.63
C PRO A 255 34.59 -17.12 19.67
N PHE A 256 35.48 -17.80 20.40
CA PHE A 256 36.95 -17.60 20.44
C PHE A 256 37.47 -16.26 21.02
N SER A 257 37.87 -16.29 22.29
CA SER A 257 38.66 -15.22 22.93
C SER A 257 40.16 -15.31 22.61
N GLU A 258 40.53 -15.45 21.33
CA GLU A 258 41.93 -15.40 20.88
C GLU A 258 42.19 -14.09 20.12
N LYS A 259 43.24 -13.35 20.49
CA LYS A 259 43.49 -12.02 19.91
C LYS A 259 44.13 -12.15 18.53
N GLU A 260 43.48 -11.57 17.52
CA GLU A 260 44.06 -11.46 16.18
C GLU A 260 45.20 -10.42 16.10
N ILE A 261 46.21 -10.73 15.28
CA ILE A 261 47.35 -9.86 14.92
C ILE A 261 47.64 -9.98 13.42
N THR A 262 48.46 -9.08 12.86
CA THR A 262 48.95 -9.20 11.46
C THR A 262 50.28 -9.96 11.37
N TRP A 263 50.65 -10.43 10.17
CA TRP A 263 51.98 -11.02 9.90
C TRP A 263 53.13 -10.03 10.21
N GLN A 264 52.95 -8.73 9.96
CA GLN A 264 53.98 -7.72 10.22
C GLN A 264 54.18 -7.50 11.72
N GLU A 265 53.10 -7.49 12.50
CA GLU A 265 53.19 -7.46 13.97
C GLU A 265 53.74 -8.76 14.52
N MET A 266 53.34 -9.93 14.00
CA MET A 266 53.89 -11.22 14.42
C MET A 266 55.41 -11.24 14.24
N ARG A 267 55.89 -10.79 13.07
CA ARG A 267 57.32 -10.66 12.80
C ARG A 267 58.00 -9.69 13.79
N LYS A 268 57.60 -8.42 13.77
CA LYS A 268 58.30 -7.34 14.49
C LYS A 268 58.15 -7.40 16.02
N ALA A 269 57.05 -7.94 16.53
CA ALA A 269 56.77 -8.00 17.97
C ALA A 269 57.28 -9.28 18.63
N PHE A 270 57.28 -10.41 17.91
CA PHE A 270 57.55 -11.74 18.48
C PHE A 270 58.67 -12.53 17.77
N LEU A 271 58.68 -12.60 16.42
CA LEU A 271 59.67 -13.39 15.68
C LEU A 271 61.08 -12.79 15.75
N ASP A 272 61.22 -11.50 15.39
CA ASP A 272 62.49 -10.75 15.40
C ASP A 272 63.10 -10.62 16.82
N LYS A 273 62.38 -11.08 17.86
CA LYS A 273 62.79 -11.08 19.27
C LYS A 273 62.94 -12.49 19.88
N GLY A 274 62.79 -13.55 19.08
CA GLY A 274 62.91 -14.94 19.56
C GLY A 274 61.83 -15.38 20.57
N LEU A 275 60.65 -14.73 20.58
CA LEU A 275 59.61 -14.99 21.58
C LEU A 275 58.61 -16.08 21.16
N VAL A 276 58.65 -16.53 19.91
CA VAL A 276 57.76 -17.57 19.37
C VAL A 276 58.33 -18.96 19.68
N GLN A 277 57.52 -19.82 20.31
CA GLN A 277 57.87 -21.21 20.59
C GLN A 277 57.43 -22.15 19.45
N LYS A 278 56.23 -21.95 18.90
CA LYS A 278 55.62 -22.84 17.91
C LYS A 278 54.57 -22.11 17.07
N LEU A 279 54.41 -22.55 15.82
CA LEU A 279 53.35 -22.06 14.93
C LEU A 279 52.41 -23.22 14.57
N ILE A 280 51.11 -23.02 14.74
CA ILE A 280 50.08 -24.04 14.52
C ILE A 280 49.11 -23.56 13.45
N VAL A 281 49.14 -24.17 12.27
CA VAL A 281 48.21 -23.86 11.17
C VAL A 281 46.89 -24.57 11.44
N VAL A 282 45.83 -23.80 11.66
CA VAL A 282 44.48 -24.29 11.97
C VAL A 282 43.60 -24.18 10.72
N ASN A 283 43.07 -25.32 10.27
CA ASN A 283 42.15 -25.42 9.12
C ASN A 283 42.65 -24.78 7.80
N GLY A 284 43.96 -24.54 7.67
CA GLY A 284 44.61 -24.00 6.46
C GLY A 284 44.45 -22.49 6.22
N SER A 285 43.60 -21.79 6.98
CA SER A 285 43.33 -20.34 6.80
C SER A 285 43.85 -19.44 7.93
N HIS A 286 44.17 -20.00 9.10
CA HIS A 286 44.72 -19.24 10.23
C HIS A 286 45.96 -19.92 10.81
N VAL A 287 46.84 -19.13 11.43
CA VAL A 287 47.99 -19.61 12.20
C VAL A 287 47.87 -19.11 13.63
N ARG A 288 47.83 -20.04 14.58
CA ARG A 288 47.95 -19.79 16.01
C ARG A 288 49.44 -19.76 16.39
N VAL A 289 49.87 -18.71 17.06
CA VAL A 289 51.22 -18.48 17.56
C VAL A 289 51.25 -18.86 19.04
N GLU A 290 52.06 -19.86 19.41
CA GLU A 290 52.41 -20.08 20.83
C GLU A 290 53.70 -19.32 21.14
N LEU A 291 53.67 -18.47 22.17
CA LEU A 291 54.86 -17.78 22.68
C LEU A 291 55.55 -18.60 23.78
N HIS A 292 56.87 -18.42 23.91
CA HIS A 292 57.64 -19.06 24.98
C HIS A 292 57.15 -18.58 26.36
N PRO A 293 57.07 -19.44 27.40
CA PRO A 293 56.59 -19.04 28.73
C PRO A 293 57.35 -17.86 29.35
N SER A 294 58.62 -17.69 28.97
CA SER A 294 59.49 -16.56 29.36
C SER A 294 59.02 -15.20 28.82
N ALA A 295 58.26 -15.17 27.74
CA ALA A 295 57.74 -13.94 27.11
C ALA A 295 56.46 -13.43 27.79
N THR A 296 55.72 -14.32 28.46
CA THR A 296 54.46 -13.99 29.14
C THR A 296 54.71 -13.52 30.58
N GLY A 297 55.21 -12.29 30.72
CA GLY A 297 55.44 -11.61 32.01
C GLY A 297 54.17 -11.22 32.79
N ALA A 298 53.19 -12.11 32.90
CA ALA A 298 51.96 -11.92 33.65
C ALA A 298 51.48 -13.25 34.24
N THR A 299 51.57 -13.38 35.56
CA THR A 299 51.04 -14.52 36.32
C THR A 299 49.51 -14.54 36.22
N GLY A 300 48.93 -15.66 35.77
CA GLY A 300 47.48 -15.87 35.83
C GLY A 300 47.05 -16.33 37.23
N GLU A 301 45.82 -16.03 37.61
CA GLU A 301 45.17 -16.68 38.76
C GLU A 301 45.14 -18.19 38.53
N GLY A 302 45.50 -18.98 39.54
CA GLY A 302 45.55 -20.45 39.44
C GLY A 302 46.93 -21.07 39.15
N GLY A 303 48.01 -20.28 39.10
CA GLY A 303 49.38 -20.81 39.26
C GLY A 303 49.96 -21.61 38.09
N GLN A 304 49.32 -21.61 36.92
CA GLN A 304 49.90 -22.12 35.67
C GLN A 304 50.36 -20.97 34.76
N PRO A 305 51.43 -21.14 33.96
CA PRO A 305 51.86 -20.12 33.01
C PRO A 305 50.83 -20.00 31.87
N ALA A 306 50.08 -18.89 31.86
CA ALA A 306 49.05 -18.64 30.87
C ALA A 306 49.65 -18.41 29.47
N ARG A 307 49.66 -19.46 28.63
CA ARG A 307 50.09 -19.38 27.23
C ARG A 307 49.19 -18.40 26.47
N LYS A 308 49.67 -17.18 26.25
CA LYS A 308 48.98 -16.20 25.39
C LYS A 308 49.17 -16.61 23.93
N SER A 309 48.19 -17.34 23.38
CA SER A 309 48.10 -17.55 21.95
C SER A 309 47.62 -16.29 21.24
N TYR A 310 48.14 -16.07 20.04
CA TYR A 310 47.66 -15.05 19.10
C TYR A 310 47.33 -15.74 17.78
N VAL A 311 46.36 -15.21 17.04
CA VAL A 311 45.95 -15.78 15.74
C VAL A 311 46.21 -14.77 14.63
N PHE A 312 46.58 -15.24 13.44
CA PHE A 312 46.55 -14.41 12.23
C PHE A 312 46.08 -15.19 11.01
N SER A 313 45.40 -14.52 10.08
CA SER A 313 44.94 -15.13 8.83
C SER A 313 46.07 -15.27 7.81
N ILE A 314 46.04 -16.36 7.03
CA ILE A 314 46.98 -16.63 5.93
C ILE A 314 46.22 -16.88 4.62
N GLY A 315 46.77 -16.38 3.50
CA GLY A 315 46.16 -16.54 2.17
C GLY A 315 46.42 -17.91 1.54
N SER A 316 47.58 -18.51 1.79
CA SER A 316 47.86 -19.93 1.55
C SER A 316 49.01 -20.40 2.43
N VAL A 317 49.02 -21.69 2.76
CA VAL A 317 50.05 -22.33 3.59
C VAL A 317 51.45 -22.15 3.00
N GLU A 318 51.62 -22.49 1.72
CA GLU A 318 52.87 -22.33 0.96
C GLU A 318 53.42 -20.88 1.00
N SER A 319 52.52 -19.89 0.94
CA SER A 319 52.90 -18.47 1.00
C SER A 319 53.22 -17.99 2.41
N PHE A 320 52.81 -18.71 3.44
CA PHE A 320 53.20 -18.48 4.83
C PHE A 320 54.54 -19.18 5.14
N GLU A 321 54.70 -20.46 4.78
CA GLU A 321 55.94 -21.21 4.97
C GLU A 321 57.12 -20.52 4.26
N ARG A 322 56.98 -20.13 2.98
CA ARG A 322 58.02 -19.38 2.27
C ARG A 322 58.38 -18.03 2.93
N LYS A 323 57.40 -17.32 3.51
CA LYS A 323 57.65 -16.06 4.23
C LYS A 323 58.33 -16.28 5.58
N LEU A 324 58.02 -17.40 6.25
CA LEU A 324 58.65 -17.80 7.50
C LEU A 324 60.08 -18.29 7.27
N GLU A 325 60.34 -19.03 6.20
CA GLU A 325 61.70 -19.40 5.79
C GLU A 325 62.53 -18.16 5.46
N GLN A 326 62.03 -17.29 4.56
CA GLN A 326 62.70 -16.01 4.25
C GLN A 326 62.99 -15.15 5.49
N ALA A 327 62.05 -15.06 6.43
CA ALA A 327 62.26 -14.30 7.67
C ALA A 327 63.29 -14.95 8.62
N GLN A 328 63.37 -16.28 8.68
CA GLN A 328 64.37 -16.98 9.50
C GLN A 328 65.78 -16.91 8.87
N ASP A 329 65.87 -16.94 7.53
CA ASP A 329 67.12 -16.79 6.80
C ASP A 329 67.65 -15.34 6.89
N GLU A 330 66.77 -14.33 6.80
CA GLU A 330 67.11 -12.92 7.07
C GLU A 330 67.56 -12.68 8.52
N LEU A 331 67.13 -13.52 9.47
CA LEU A 331 67.57 -13.49 10.87
C LEU A 331 68.79 -14.40 11.14
N GLY A 332 69.31 -15.11 10.13
CA GLY A 332 70.49 -15.97 10.24
C GLY A 332 70.31 -17.23 11.11
N ILE A 333 69.06 -17.68 11.32
CA ILE A 333 68.75 -18.79 12.24
C ILE A 333 69.19 -20.13 11.63
N PRO A 334 70.05 -20.93 12.31
CA PRO A 334 70.54 -22.19 11.76
C PRO A 334 69.41 -23.21 11.60
N PRO A 335 69.47 -24.14 10.63
CA PRO A 335 68.37 -25.07 10.33
C PRO A 335 67.90 -25.94 11.52
N SER A 336 68.76 -26.16 12.52
CA SER A 336 68.45 -26.87 13.76
C SER A 336 67.60 -26.10 14.77
N GLU A 337 67.51 -24.78 14.63
CA GLU A 337 66.82 -23.87 15.57
C GLU A 337 65.61 -23.16 14.92
N ARG A 338 65.28 -23.51 13.67
CA ARG A 338 64.08 -23.03 12.98
C ARG A 338 62.80 -23.45 13.72
N ILE A 339 61.83 -22.54 13.78
CA ILE A 339 60.61 -22.69 14.57
C ILE A 339 59.70 -23.77 13.96
N PRO A 340 59.25 -24.77 14.74
CA PRO A 340 58.40 -25.84 14.23
C PRO A 340 57.00 -25.32 13.87
N VAL A 341 56.59 -25.62 12.63
CA VAL A 341 55.21 -25.48 12.14
C VAL A 341 54.51 -26.83 12.31
N SER A 342 53.27 -26.81 12.80
CA SER A 342 52.42 -28.01 12.89
C SER A 342 51.00 -27.74 12.40
N TYR A 343 50.29 -28.78 11.99
CA TYR A 343 48.98 -28.68 11.34
C TYR A 343 47.88 -29.28 12.22
N GLU A 344 46.84 -28.50 12.51
CA GLU A 344 45.68 -28.95 13.31
C GLU A 344 44.37 -28.77 12.53
N ALA A 345 43.59 -29.86 12.43
CA ALA A 345 42.20 -29.81 12.00
C ALA A 345 41.34 -29.36 13.21
N GLY A 346 41.06 -28.07 13.29
CA GLY A 346 40.42 -27.44 14.44
C GLY A 346 38.92 -27.70 14.49
N GLY A 347 38.50 -28.63 15.38
CA GLY A 347 37.11 -28.80 15.78
C GLY A 347 36.83 -30.12 16.49
N SER A 348 36.32 -30.07 17.73
CA SER A 348 35.81 -31.26 18.42
C SER A 348 34.49 -31.69 17.79
N THR A 349 34.54 -32.72 16.93
CA THR A 349 33.43 -33.16 16.08
C THR A 349 32.13 -33.40 16.86
N LEU A 350 32.22 -33.97 18.07
CA LEU A 350 31.07 -34.23 18.93
C LEU A 350 30.39 -32.94 19.43
N GLY A 351 31.17 -31.90 19.74
CA GLY A 351 30.65 -30.62 20.25
C GLY A 351 29.91 -29.83 19.17
N ASN A 352 30.51 -29.73 17.97
CA ASN A 352 29.87 -29.09 16.82
C ASN A 352 28.62 -29.86 16.37
N LEU A 353 28.61 -31.19 16.46
CA LEU A 353 27.42 -32.00 16.17
C LEU A 353 26.28 -31.70 17.16
N LEU A 354 26.59 -31.62 18.46
CA LEU A 354 25.59 -31.36 19.51
C LEU A 354 25.03 -29.93 19.42
N LEU A 355 25.85 -28.95 19.04
CA LEU A 355 25.37 -27.58 18.73
C LEU A 355 24.54 -27.50 17.44
N ALA A 356 24.90 -28.24 16.39
CA ALA A 356 24.17 -28.24 15.12
C ALA A 356 22.81 -28.97 15.19
N PHE A 357 22.70 -30.02 15.99
CA PHE A 357 21.48 -30.83 16.11
C PHE A 357 20.66 -30.57 17.38
N GLY A 358 21.25 -29.99 18.43
CA GLY A 358 20.59 -29.69 19.70
C GLY A 358 19.32 -28.84 19.56
N PRO A 359 19.35 -27.67 18.91
CA PRO A 359 18.16 -26.84 18.69
C PRO A 359 17.07 -27.58 17.91
N THR A 360 17.47 -28.35 16.89
CA THR A 360 16.57 -29.13 16.03
C THR A 360 15.87 -30.25 16.79
N LEU A 361 16.61 -30.97 17.65
CA LEU A 361 16.06 -32.02 18.51
C LEU A 361 15.16 -31.46 19.61
N LEU A 362 15.51 -30.29 20.18
CA LEU A 362 14.67 -29.57 21.16
C LEU A 362 13.35 -29.14 20.52
N PHE A 363 13.39 -28.59 19.29
CA PHE A 363 12.20 -28.20 18.55
C PHE A 363 11.28 -29.39 18.20
N ILE A 364 11.86 -30.53 17.78
CA ILE A 364 11.11 -31.78 17.58
C ILE A 364 10.49 -32.27 18.89
N GLY A 365 11.23 -32.21 20.01
CA GLY A 365 10.72 -32.53 21.34
C GLY A 365 9.54 -31.66 21.76
N LEU A 366 9.62 -30.36 21.51
CA LEU A 366 8.55 -29.39 21.80
C LEU A 366 7.28 -29.68 20.99
N ILE A 367 7.41 -30.03 19.72
CA ILE A 367 6.28 -30.44 18.85
C ILE A 367 5.65 -31.74 19.36
N LEU A 368 6.45 -32.75 19.71
CA LEU A 368 5.94 -34.04 20.20
C LEU A 368 5.32 -33.93 21.62
N TRP A 369 5.72 -32.94 22.41
CA TRP A 369 5.12 -32.64 23.71
C TRP A 369 3.80 -31.88 23.57
N THR A 370 3.75 -30.85 22.71
CA THR A 370 2.51 -30.09 22.43
C THR A 370 1.44 -30.93 21.71
N GLN A 371 1.83 -31.83 20.80
CA GLN A 371 0.91 -32.81 20.22
C GLN A 371 0.35 -33.79 21.26
N ARG A 372 1.10 -34.13 22.31
CA ARG A 372 0.60 -34.95 23.43
C ARG A 372 -0.34 -34.18 24.36
N SER A 373 -0.10 -32.89 24.63
CA SER A 373 -1.03 -32.09 25.45
C SER A 373 -2.34 -31.74 24.73
N MET A 374 -2.34 -31.60 23.41
CA MET A 374 -3.57 -31.48 22.61
C MET A 374 -4.32 -32.81 22.38
N GLY A 375 -3.71 -33.97 22.64
CA GLY A 375 -4.30 -35.28 22.38
C GLY A 375 -5.52 -35.67 23.23
N GLY A 376 -5.91 -34.84 24.21
CA GLY A 376 -6.89 -35.20 25.24
C GLY A 376 -8.38 -35.12 24.88
N ARG A 377 -8.79 -34.57 23.72
CA ARG A 377 -10.23 -34.34 23.45
C ARG A 377 -10.68 -34.41 21.97
N GLY A 378 -10.59 -35.61 21.39
CA GLY A 378 -11.50 -36.08 20.34
C GLY A 378 -11.21 -35.70 18.88
N GLY A 379 -11.40 -36.67 17.98
CA GLY A 379 -11.48 -36.47 16.53
C GLY A 379 -10.15 -36.51 15.77
N ALA A 380 -9.86 -37.64 15.12
CA ALA A 380 -8.78 -37.71 14.15
C ALA A 380 -9.11 -36.89 12.88
N GLY A 381 -8.12 -36.16 12.35
CA GLY A 381 -8.15 -35.60 10.98
C GLY A 381 -8.72 -34.19 10.78
N GLY A 382 -9.27 -33.52 11.81
CA GLY A 382 -10.02 -32.27 11.60
C GLY A 382 -9.21 -30.99 11.33
N GLY A 383 -8.07 -30.79 12.02
CA GLY A 383 -7.49 -29.45 12.19
C GLY A 383 -6.79 -28.82 10.98
N MET A 384 -6.04 -29.60 10.19
CA MET A 384 -5.11 -29.03 9.19
C MET A 384 -5.61 -29.07 7.74
N PHE A 385 -6.71 -29.77 7.45
CA PHE A 385 -7.20 -30.00 6.08
C PHE A 385 -8.29 -29.01 5.61
N ASN A 386 -8.81 -28.14 6.48
CA ASN A 386 -9.94 -27.26 6.14
C ASN A 386 -9.55 -25.99 5.35
N PHE A 387 -8.26 -25.77 5.05
CA PHE A 387 -7.74 -24.58 4.37
C PHE A 387 -8.07 -24.48 2.87
N GLY A 388 -8.33 -25.61 2.21
CA GLY A 388 -8.52 -25.68 0.75
C GLY A 388 -9.92 -25.33 0.25
N LYS A 389 -10.92 -25.20 1.14
CA LYS A 389 -12.33 -24.99 0.77
C LYS A 389 -12.59 -23.60 0.20
N SER A 390 -13.43 -23.55 -0.83
CA SER A 390 -14.00 -22.29 -1.33
C SER A 390 -14.80 -21.54 -0.26
N LYS A 391 -14.70 -20.21 -0.24
CA LYS A 391 -15.48 -19.30 0.61
C LYS A 391 -16.67 -18.65 -0.13
N ALA A 392 -16.96 -19.14 -1.35
CA ALA A 392 -17.91 -18.52 -2.27
C ALA A 392 -19.27 -18.22 -1.63
N LYS A 393 -19.76 -17.00 -1.83
CA LYS A 393 -21.09 -16.60 -1.36
C LYS A 393 -22.12 -17.14 -2.34
N LYS A 394 -22.70 -18.29 -2.00
CA LYS A 394 -23.84 -18.87 -2.71
C LYS A 394 -25.10 -18.06 -2.42
N PHE A 395 -25.66 -17.46 -3.46
CA PHE A 395 -26.98 -16.83 -3.43
C PHE A 395 -27.98 -17.76 -4.12
N ASN A 396 -28.84 -18.41 -3.32
CA ASN A 396 -29.91 -19.25 -3.84
C ASN A 396 -30.95 -18.40 -4.57
N ALA A 397 -31.53 -18.95 -5.65
CA ALA A 397 -32.54 -18.27 -6.46
C ALA A 397 -33.77 -17.82 -5.64
N GLU A 398 -34.18 -18.63 -4.66
CA GLU A 398 -35.37 -18.37 -3.82
C GLU A 398 -35.17 -17.27 -2.76
N SER A 399 -33.93 -16.89 -2.40
CA SER A 399 -33.69 -16.17 -1.15
C SER A 399 -32.88 -14.87 -1.23
N ALA A 400 -32.17 -14.55 -2.33
CA ALA A 400 -31.22 -13.43 -2.30
C ALA A 400 -31.05 -12.56 -3.57
N VAL A 401 -31.32 -13.04 -4.78
CA VAL A 401 -31.09 -12.22 -6.01
C VAL A 401 -32.36 -11.45 -6.39
N LYS A 402 -32.62 -10.35 -5.67
CA LYS A 402 -33.79 -9.47 -5.94
C LYS A 402 -33.65 -8.55 -7.15
N VAL A 403 -32.43 -8.40 -7.69
CA VAL A 403 -32.10 -7.45 -8.78
C VAL A 403 -32.48 -8.04 -10.14
N LYS A 404 -33.16 -7.25 -10.97
CA LYS A 404 -33.52 -7.57 -12.37
C LYS A 404 -32.95 -6.53 -13.35
N PHE A 405 -33.09 -6.76 -14.66
CA PHE A 405 -32.70 -5.77 -15.66
C PHE A 405 -33.51 -4.46 -15.62
N SER A 406 -34.64 -4.42 -14.91
CA SER A 406 -35.36 -3.18 -14.58
C SER A 406 -34.62 -2.28 -13.59
N ASP A 407 -33.72 -2.84 -12.78
CA ASP A 407 -32.92 -2.10 -11.79
C ASP A 407 -31.57 -1.64 -12.38
N VAL A 408 -31.33 -1.94 -13.65
CA VAL A 408 -30.13 -1.56 -14.42
C VAL A 408 -30.55 -0.64 -15.55
N ALA A 409 -29.87 0.49 -15.70
CA ALA A 409 -30.24 1.57 -16.62
C ALA A 409 -29.03 2.06 -17.42
N GLY A 410 -29.26 2.62 -18.62
CA GLY A 410 -28.22 3.20 -19.46
C GLY A 410 -27.19 2.22 -20.01
N LEU A 411 -27.54 0.94 -20.19
CA LEU A 411 -26.64 -0.16 -20.59
C LEU A 411 -27.31 -1.12 -21.59
N GLU A 412 -28.07 -0.60 -22.56
CA GLU A 412 -28.94 -1.44 -23.41
C GLU A 412 -28.18 -2.34 -24.37
N GLU A 413 -27.00 -1.92 -24.84
CA GLU A 413 -26.09 -2.73 -25.66
C GLU A 413 -25.57 -3.93 -24.87
N ALA A 414 -25.06 -3.67 -23.65
CA ALA A 414 -24.54 -4.71 -22.76
C ALA A 414 -25.64 -5.65 -22.25
N LYS A 415 -26.86 -5.14 -21.99
CA LYS A 415 -28.05 -5.97 -21.74
C LYS A 415 -28.37 -6.86 -22.92
N THR A 416 -28.28 -6.35 -24.15
CA THR A 416 -28.63 -7.11 -25.37
C THR A 416 -27.70 -8.31 -25.58
N GLU A 417 -26.39 -8.14 -25.41
CA GLU A 417 -25.44 -9.27 -25.44
C GLU A 417 -25.68 -10.26 -24.29
N ILE A 418 -26.01 -9.78 -23.08
CA ILE A 418 -26.24 -10.64 -21.92
C ILE A 418 -27.59 -11.38 -21.99
N MET A 419 -28.59 -10.82 -22.69
CA MET A 419 -29.88 -11.48 -22.93
C MET A 419 -29.74 -12.79 -23.72
N GLU A 420 -28.68 -12.97 -24.52
CA GLU A 420 -28.36 -14.28 -25.10
C GLU A 420 -28.19 -15.35 -24.02
N PHE A 421 -27.35 -15.10 -23.02
CA PHE A 421 -27.09 -16.02 -21.90
C PHE A 421 -28.35 -16.29 -21.07
N VAL A 422 -29.17 -15.27 -20.82
CA VAL A 422 -30.46 -15.43 -20.13
C VAL A 422 -31.41 -16.32 -20.95
N SER A 423 -31.50 -16.10 -22.26
CA SER A 423 -32.36 -16.91 -23.13
C SER A 423 -31.88 -18.35 -23.25
N PHE A 424 -30.56 -18.59 -23.21
CA PHE A 424 -29.97 -19.93 -23.10
C PHE A 424 -30.34 -20.60 -21.78
N LEU A 425 -30.14 -19.94 -20.63
CA LEU A 425 -30.44 -20.52 -19.31
C LEU A 425 -31.94 -20.82 -19.13
N LYS A 426 -32.83 -20.06 -19.79
CA LYS A 426 -34.28 -20.31 -19.80
C LYS A 426 -34.74 -21.37 -20.82
N GLN A 427 -34.07 -21.49 -21.97
CA GLN A 427 -34.51 -22.35 -23.09
C GLN A 427 -33.34 -23.04 -23.81
N PRO A 428 -32.55 -23.89 -23.12
CA PRO A 428 -31.32 -24.47 -23.68
C PRO A 428 -31.58 -25.35 -24.92
N GLU A 429 -32.69 -26.11 -24.93
CA GLU A 429 -33.10 -26.96 -26.06
C GLU A 429 -33.17 -26.19 -27.40
N LYS A 430 -33.52 -24.91 -27.38
CA LYS A 430 -33.65 -24.08 -28.59
C LYS A 430 -32.30 -23.93 -29.30
N PHE A 431 -31.22 -23.83 -28.53
CA PHE A 431 -29.86 -23.69 -29.03
C PHE A 431 -29.28 -25.04 -29.43
N GLU A 432 -29.53 -26.09 -28.64
CA GLU A 432 -29.11 -27.46 -28.96
C GLU A 432 -29.73 -27.97 -30.28
N LYS A 433 -31.03 -27.72 -30.50
CA LYS A 433 -31.74 -28.10 -31.74
C LYS A 433 -31.21 -27.40 -32.99
N LEU A 434 -30.56 -26.24 -32.84
CA LEU A 434 -29.91 -25.49 -33.91
C LEU A 434 -28.42 -25.81 -34.05
N GLY A 435 -27.86 -26.70 -33.21
CA GLY A 435 -26.43 -27.01 -33.17
C GLY A 435 -25.55 -25.84 -32.69
N ALA A 436 -26.14 -24.81 -32.08
CA ALA A 436 -25.43 -23.63 -31.63
C ALA A 436 -24.52 -23.96 -30.44
N LYS A 437 -23.24 -23.59 -30.53
CA LYS A 437 -22.30 -23.72 -29.40
C LYS A 437 -22.53 -22.57 -28.42
N ILE A 438 -22.80 -22.93 -27.17
CA ILE A 438 -23.06 -22.00 -26.07
C ILE A 438 -21.74 -21.30 -25.69
N PRO A 439 -21.71 -19.95 -25.58
CA PRO A 439 -20.56 -19.22 -25.05
C PRO A 439 -20.34 -19.60 -23.58
N ARG A 440 -19.14 -20.07 -23.23
CA ARG A 440 -18.85 -20.62 -21.88
C ARG A 440 -18.73 -19.54 -20.82
N GLY A 441 -18.35 -18.34 -21.23
CA GLY A 441 -18.27 -17.19 -20.35
C GLY A 441 -18.16 -15.85 -21.06
N ALA A 442 -18.35 -14.79 -20.29
CA ALA A 442 -18.19 -13.41 -20.73
C ALA A 442 -17.34 -12.61 -19.74
N ILE A 443 -16.46 -11.76 -20.27
CA ILE A 443 -15.78 -10.72 -19.48
C ILE A 443 -16.57 -9.42 -19.62
N LEU A 444 -16.97 -8.86 -18.48
CA LEU A 444 -17.50 -7.52 -18.32
C LEU A 444 -16.31 -6.61 -17.99
N ALA A 445 -15.85 -5.84 -18.97
CA ALA A 445 -14.73 -4.92 -18.83
C ALA A 445 -15.21 -3.47 -18.83
N GLY A 446 -14.51 -2.57 -18.14
CA GLY A 446 -14.82 -1.13 -18.18
C GLY A 446 -14.44 -0.41 -16.88
N PRO A 447 -14.63 0.91 -16.78
CA PRO A 447 -14.26 1.68 -15.59
C PRO A 447 -14.92 1.19 -14.28
N PRO A 448 -14.36 1.50 -13.11
CA PRO A 448 -15.05 1.28 -11.83
C PRO A 448 -16.37 2.07 -11.80
N GLY A 449 -17.36 1.55 -11.06
CA GLY A 449 -18.66 2.22 -10.89
C GLY A 449 -19.66 2.08 -12.05
N THR A 450 -19.29 1.49 -13.19
CA THR A 450 -20.20 1.31 -14.36
C THR A 450 -21.21 0.16 -14.24
N GLY A 451 -21.35 -0.43 -13.04
CA GLY A 451 -22.43 -1.40 -12.77
C GLY A 451 -22.17 -2.86 -13.17
N LYS A 452 -20.95 -3.24 -13.59
CA LYS A 452 -20.57 -4.63 -13.95
C LYS A 452 -21.16 -5.71 -13.00
N THR A 453 -20.91 -5.57 -11.70
CA THR A 453 -21.36 -6.48 -10.63
C THR A 453 -22.87 -6.44 -10.38
N LEU A 454 -23.56 -5.34 -10.75
CA LEU A 454 -25.01 -5.21 -10.68
C LEU A 454 -25.66 -5.91 -11.88
N LEU A 455 -25.11 -5.72 -13.08
CA LEU A 455 -25.55 -6.35 -14.32
C LEU A 455 -25.42 -7.88 -14.24
N ALA A 456 -24.29 -8.41 -13.76
CA ALA A 456 -24.12 -9.85 -13.54
C ALA A 456 -25.13 -10.45 -12.54
N LYS A 457 -25.55 -9.69 -11.51
CA LYS A 457 -26.62 -10.10 -10.58
C LYS A 457 -28.00 -10.06 -11.27
N ALA A 458 -28.25 -9.03 -12.06
CA ALA A 458 -29.47 -8.91 -12.85
C ALA A 458 -29.63 -10.06 -13.86
N THR A 459 -28.53 -10.54 -14.47
CA THR A 459 -28.53 -11.75 -15.33
C THR A 459 -29.10 -12.96 -14.60
N ALA A 460 -28.68 -13.19 -13.34
CA ALA A 460 -29.14 -14.31 -12.54
C ALA A 460 -30.59 -14.13 -12.05
N GLY A 461 -30.95 -12.93 -11.59
CA GLY A 461 -32.31 -12.61 -11.14
C GLY A 461 -33.35 -12.64 -12.27
N GLU A 462 -32.95 -12.29 -13.50
CA GLU A 462 -33.80 -12.44 -14.68
C GLU A 462 -33.86 -13.90 -15.17
N SER A 463 -32.75 -14.65 -15.09
CA SER A 463 -32.72 -16.08 -15.46
C SER A 463 -33.42 -17.01 -14.46
N GLY A 464 -33.53 -16.60 -13.18
CA GLY A 464 -34.06 -17.43 -12.09
C GLY A 464 -33.09 -18.50 -11.57
N VAL A 465 -31.79 -18.39 -11.87
CA VAL A 465 -30.78 -19.42 -11.53
C VAL A 465 -29.94 -19.04 -10.29
N PRO A 466 -29.37 -20.03 -9.56
CA PRO A 466 -28.40 -19.76 -8.49
C PRO A 466 -27.20 -18.94 -8.98
N PHE A 467 -26.75 -18.02 -8.12
CA PHE A 467 -25.64 -17.11 -8.39
C PHE A 467 -24.51 -17.33 -7.36
N PHE A 468 -23.32 -17.69 -7.85
CA PHE A 468 -22.12 -17.81 -7.03
C PHE A 468 -21.23 -16.58 -7.25
N SER A 469 -20.95 -15.82 -6.19
CA SER A 469 -20.09 -14.64 -6.27
C SER A 469 -18.79 -14.86 -5.49
N VAL A 470 -17.65 -14.63 -6.13
CA VAL A 470 -16.30 -14.66 -5.54
C VAL A 470 -15.49 -13.49 -6.09
N SER A 471 -14.60 -12.89 -5.28
CA SER A 471 -13.60 -11.96 -5.84
C SER A 471 -12.34 -12.69 -6.29
N GLY A 472 -11.71 -12.24 -7.38
CA GLY A 472 -10.43 -12.73 -7.89
C GLY A 472 -9.32 -12.65 -6.82
N SER A 473 -9.40 -11.65 -5.95
CA SER A 473 -8.53 -11.47 -4.79
C SER A 473 -8.69 -12.55 -3.69
N GLU A 474 -9.80 -13.30 -3.64
CA GLU A 474 -9.99 -14.43 -2.70
C GLU A 474 -9.22 -15.70 -3.12
N PHE A 475 -8.66 -15.75 -4.33
CA PHE A 475 -7.85 -16.87 -4.82
C PHE A 475 -6.33 -16.62 -4.74
N VAL A 476 -5.89 -15.45 -4.27
CA VAL A 476 -4.48 -15.12 -4.04
C VAL A 476 -4.17 -15.31 -2.56
N GLU A 477 -3.43 -16.36 -2.22
CA GLU A 477 -3.12 -16.73 -0.83
C GLU A 477 -1.62 -16.92 -0.60
N MET A 478 -1.16 -16.81 0.65
CA MET A 478 0.25 -17.02 1.01
C MET A 478 0.72 -18.48 0.84
N PHE A 479 -0.22 -19.41 0.66
CA PHE A 479 0.03 -20.85 0.60
C PHE A 479 -0.21 -21.39 -0.81
N VAL A 480 0.89 -21.74 -1.49
CA VAL A 480 0.86 -22.33 -2.84
C VAL A 480 -0.06 -23.55 -2.88
N GLY A 481 -1.00 -23.56 -3.83
CA GLY A 481 -1.98 -24.63 -4.01
C GLY A 481 -3.34 -24.41 -3.33
N VAL A 482 -3.48 -23.41 -2.44
CA VAL A 482 -4.80 -23.05 -1.87
C VAL A 482 -5.70 -22.40 -2.91
N GLY A 483 -5.21 -21.42 -3.68
CA GLY A 483 -5.94 -20.81 -4.79
C GLY A 483 -6.51 -21.84 -5.79
N PRO A 484 -5.70 -22.75 -6.36
CA PRO A 484 -6.18 -23.83 -7.22
C PRO A 484 -7.21 -24.76 -6.56
N SER A 485 -7.10 -25.03 -5.25
CA SER A 485 -8.09 -25.84 -4.52
C SER A 485 -9.45 -25.15 -4.48
N ARG A 486 -9.48 -23.84 -4.16
CA ARG A 486 -10.72 -23.04 -4.13
C ARG A 486 -11.38 -22.93 -5.50
N VAL A 487 -10.60 -22.84 -6.58
CA VAL A 487 -11.13 -22.88 -7.96
C VAL A 487 -11.83 -24.20 -8.24
N ARG A 488 -11.19 -25.35 -7.96
CA ARG A 488 -11.83 -26.68 -8.15
C ARG A 488 -13.13 -26.81 -7.36
N ASP A 489 -13.11 -26.39 -6.10
CA ASP A 489 -14.29 -26.45 -5.23
C ASP A 489 -15.43 -25.56 -5.73
N LEU A 490 -15.15 -24.33 -6.18
CA LEU A 490 -16.14 -23.44 -6.78
C LEU A 490 -16.80 -24.06 -8.02
N PHE A 491 -16.01 -24.57 -8.96
CA PHE A 491 -16.52 -25.16 -10.19
C PHE A 491 -17.23 -26.51 -9.91
N ALA A 492 -16.77 -27.27 -8.92
CA ALA A 492 -17.45 -28.48 -8.44
C ALA A 492 -18.76 -28.20 -7.68
N GLU A 493 -18.92 -27.05 -7.04
CA GLU A 493 -20.21 -26.61 -6.48
C GLU A 493 -21.14 -26.09 -7.59
N GLY A 494 -20.63 -25.29 -8.53
CA GLY A 494 -21.40 -24.83 -9.69
C GLY A 494 -22.00 -25.99 -10.49
N ARG A 495 -21.19 -27.01 -10.83
CA ARG A 495 -21.66 -28.23 -11.51
C ARG A 495 -22.75 -28.99 -10.75
N LYS A 496 -22.77 -28.94 -9.41
CA LYS A 496 -23.83 -29.57 -8.58
C LYS A 496 -25.13 -28.77 -8.52
N ASN A 497 -25.12 -27.52 -8.98
CA ASN A 497 -26.26 -26.60 -8.90
C ASN A 497 -26.64 -26.05 -10.30
N ALA A 498 -26.22 -26.72 -11.37
CA ALA A 498 -26.55 -26.33 -12.74
C ALA A 498 -28.07 -26.51 -13.02
N PRO A 499 -28.72 -25.61 -13.77
CA PRO A 499 -28.17 -24.40 -14.39
C PRO A 499 -27.79 -23.31 -13.37
N CYS A 500 -26.61 -22.69 -13.52
CA CYS A 500 -26.16 -21.62 -12.60
C CYS A 500 -25.20 -20.62 -13.27
N ILE A 501 -25.05 -19.46 -12.63
CA ILE A 501 -24.05 -18.45 -13.00
C ILE A 501 -22.96 -18.40 -11.91
N ILE A 502 -21.70 -18.47 -12.35
CA ILE A 502 -20.52 -18.18 -11.54
C ILE A 502 -20.02 -16.79 -11.92
N PHE A 503 -19.89 -15.88 -10.97
CA PHE A 503 -19.33 -14.55 -11.17
C PHE A 503 -18.03 -14.36 -10.39
N ILE A 504 -16.96 -14.04 -11.12
CA ILE A 504 -15.63 -13.72 -10.58
C ILE A 504 -15.39 -12.21 -10.76
N ASP A 505 -15.56 -11.42 -9.70
CA ASP A 505 -15.17 -9.99 -9.74
C ASP A 505 -13.65 -9.84 -9.68
N GLU A 506 -13.11 -8.66 -9.99
CA GLU A 506 -11.65 -8.36 -9.94
C GLU A 506 -10.74 -9.46 -10.57
N ILE A 507 -11.12 -10.03 -11.72
CA ILE A 507 -10.37 -11.18 -12.30
C ILE A 507 -8.91 -10.81 -12.63
N ASP A 508 -8.59 -9.54 -12.85
CA ASP A 508 -7.22 -9.02 -13.03
C ASP A 508 -6.30 -9.21 -11.81
N ALA A 509 -6.82 -9.57 -10.63
CA ALA A 509 -6.00 -9.99 -9.48
C ALA A 509 -5.21 -11.30 -9.76
N ILE A 510 -5.77 -12.21 -10.55
CA ILE A 510 -5.20 -13.54 -10.87
C ILE A 510 -4.94 -13.73 -12.36
N GLY A 511 -5.72 -13.07 -13.22
CA GLY A 511 -5.64 -13.14 -14.67
C GLY A 511 -4.60 -12.22 -15.30
N ARG A 512 -3.73 -11.57 -14.52
CA ARG A 512 -2.73 -10.63 -15.05
C ARG A 512 -1.74 -11.35 -15.96
N ALA A 513 -1.56 -10.83 -17.17
CA ALA A 513 -0.59 -11.30 -18.15
C ALA A 513 0.83 -11.31 -17.56
N ARG A 514 1.57 -12.37 -17.84
CA ARG A 514 2.98 -12.50 -17.46
C ARG A 514 3.79 -11.30 -17.95
N GLN A 515 4.42 -10.59 -17.03
CA GLN A 515 5.42 -9.59 -17.38
C GLN A 515 6.66 -10.33 -17.89
N GLU A 516 6.98 -10.15 -19.17
CA GLU A 516 8.09 -10.81 -19.88
C GLU A 516 9.50 -10.30 -19.44
N SER A 517 9.54 -9.52 -18.36
CA SER A 517 10.74 -9.02 -17.70
C SER A 517 11.42 -10.11 -16.86
N GLY A 518 12.35 -10.86 -17.48
CA GLY A 518 13.21 -11.81 -16.76
C GLY A 518 14.00 -11.13 -15.62
N ARG A 519 14.14 -11.84 -14.49
CA ARG A 519 14.51 -11.35 -13.12
C ARG A 519 13.33 -10.81 -12.30
N GLY A 520 12.45 -11.71 -11.86
CA GLY A 520 11.46 -11.48 -10.79
C GLY A 520 11.51 -12.60 -9.75
N PHE A 521 11.45 -12.27 -8.46
CA PHE A 521 11.71 -13.20 -7.35
C PHE A 521 10.42 -13.88 -6.86
N GLY A 522 10.20 -15.16 -7.20
CA GLY A 522 9.33 -16.13 -6.49
C GLY A 522 7.84 -15.84 -6.25
N GLY A 523 7.29 -14.71 -6.71
CA GLY A 523 5.94 -14.25 -6.36
C GLY A 523 4.81 -14.60 -7.33
N ASN A 524 5.12 -15.14 -8.52
CA ASN A 524 4.12 -15.38 -9.58
C ASN A 524 3.50 -16.79 -9.52
N ASP A 525 4.25 -17.78 -9.04
CA ASP A 525 3.95 -19.21 -9.16
C ASP A 525 2.55 -19.59 -8.64
N GLU A 526 2.10 -18.96 -7.56
CA GLU A 526 0.77 -19.17 -6.97
C GLU A 526 -0.36 -18.63 -7.86
N ARG A 527 -0.20 -17.40 -8.36
CA ARG A 527 -1.19 -16.77 -9.27
C ARG A 527 -1.25 -17.49 -10.61
N GLU A 528 -0.10 -17.87 -11.16
CA GLU A 528 -0.05 -18.67 -12.40
C GLU A 528 -0.66 -20.06 -12.20
N ALA A 529 -0.45 -20.73 -11.06
CA ALA A 529 -1.12 -21.99 -10.76
C ALA A 529 -2.65 -21.84 -10.64
N THR A 530 -3.12 -20.79 -9.95
CA THR A 530 -4.55 -20.45 -9.83
C THR A 530 -5.17 -20.16 -11.19
N LEU A 531 -4.52 -19.32 -12.01
CA LEU A 531 -4.96 -18.99 -13.36
C LEU A 531 -5.07 -20.23 -14.25
N ASN A 532 -4.03 -21.06 -14.30
CA ASN A 532 -4.04 -22.30 -15.09
C ASN A 532 -5.11 -23.28 -14.61
N GLN A 533 -5.47 -23.30 -13.32
CA GLN A 533 -6.60 -24.10 -12.83
C GLN A 533 -7.94 -23.56 -13.37
N ILE A 534 -8.18 -22.24 -13.40
CA ILE A 534 -9.39 -21.67 -14.00
C ILE A 534 -9.48 -22.05 -15.48
N LEU A 535 -8.40 -21.90 -16.23
CA LEU A 535 -8.34 -22.30 -17.64
C LEU A 535 -8.67 -23.80 -17.82
N THR A 536 -8.17 -24.66 -16.92
CA THR A 536 -8.42 -26.11 -16.94
C THR A 536 -9.89 -26.45 -16.65
N GLU A 537 -10.53 -25.77 -15.68
CA GLU A 537 -11.95 -26.00 -15.38
C GLU A 537 -12.87 -25.47 -16.50
N MET A 538 -12.52 -24.32 -17.12
CA MET A 538 -13.29 -23.74 -18.23
C MET A 538 -13.20 -24.57 -19.52
N ASP A 539 -12.01 -25.08 -19.86
CA ASP A 539 -11.84 -26.04 -20.96
C ASP A 539 -12.59 -27.36 -20.63
N GLY A 540 -12.56 -27.78 -19.36
CA GLY A 540 -13.08 -29.05 -18.86
C GLY A 540 -14.60 -29.20 -18.79
N PHE A 541 -15.40 -28.13 -18.92
CA PHE A 541 -16.86 -28.26 -19.02
C PHE A 541 -17.26 -29.08 -20.25
N ASN A 542 -18.28 -29.93 -20.14
CA ASN A 542 -19.02 -30.41 -21.32
C ASN A 542 -20.01 -29.34 -21.78
N THR A 543 -20.25 -29.19 -23.08
CA THR A 543 -21.22 -28.20 -23.63
C THR A 543 -22.69 -28.46 -23.21
N ARG A 544 -22.98 -29.57 -22.52
CA ARG A 544 -24.27 -29.89 -21.90
C ARG A 544 -24.39 -29.40 -20.44
N GLU A 545 -23.28 -29.01 -19.81
CA GLU A 545 -23.29 -28.48 -18.45
C GLU A 545 -23.72 -27.01 -18.50
N GLN A 546 -24.89 -26.69 -17.96
CA GLN A 546 -25.53 -25.37 -18.07
C GLN A 546 -24.93 -24.35 -17.07
N VAL A 547 -23.61 -24.23 -17.07
CA VAL A 547 -22.84 -23.33 -16.20
C VAL A 547 -22.27 -22.20 -17.02
N VAL A 548 -22.63 -20.96 -16.68
CA VAL A 548 -22.11 -19.74 -17.34
C VAL A 548 -21.13 -19.03 -16.41
N VAL A 549 -19.93 -18.74 -16.89
CA VAL A 549 -18.90 -18.01 -16.11
C VAL A 549 -18.84 -16.55 -16.55
N LEU A 550 -19.30 -15.65 -15.71
CA LEU A 550 -19.14 -14.20 -15.89
C LEU A 550 -17.92 -13.72 -15.10
N ALA A 551 -17.15 -12.78 -15.64
CA ALA A 551 -16.02 -12.17 -14.95
C ALA A 551 -16.04 -10.65 -15.04
N GLY A 552 -15.74 -9.96 -13.94
CA GLY A 552 -15.60 -8.51 -13.86
C GLY A 552 -14.13 -8.07 -13.89
N THR A 553 -13.79 -7.06 -14.68
CA THR A 553 -12.49 -6.40 -14.60
C THR A 553 -12.60 -4.88 -14.75
N ASN A 554 -11.67 -4.16 -14.13
CA ASN A 554 -11.45 -2.74 -14.41
C ASN A 554 -10.36 -2.50 -15.48
N ARG A 555 -9.60 -3.55 -15.85
CA ARG A 555 -8.35 -3.46 -16.61
C ARG A 555 -8.14 -4.66 -17.55
N ALA A 556 -8.94 -4.70 -18.62
CA ALA A 556 -8.80 -5.71 -19.68
C ALA A 556 -7.44 -5.65 -20.40
N ASP A 557 -6.77 -4.49 -20.39
CA ASP A 557 -5.41 -4.28 -20.89
C ASP A 557 -4.37 -5.18 -20.22
N MET A 558 -4.59 -5.55 -18.96
CA MET A 558 -3.67 -6.39 -18.19
C MET A 558 -3.96 -7.89 -18.26
N LEU A 559 -5.04 -8.34 -18.89
CA LEU A 559 -5.43 -9.76 -18.83
C LEU A 559 -4.57 -10.66 -19.75
N ASP A 560 -4.24 -11.87 -19.28
CA ASP A 560 -3.57 -12.87 -20.11
C ASP A 560 -4.48 -13.24 -21.30
N LYS A 561 -3.94 -13.10 -22.52
CA LYS A 561 -4.58 -13.45 -23.78
C LYS A 561 -5.02 -14.92 -23.85
N ALA A 562 -4.61 -15.78 -22.91
CA ALA A 562 -5.11 -17.13 -22.70
C ALA A 562 -6.55 -17.19 -22.14
N LEU A 563 -6.99 -16.21 -21.34
CA LEU A 563 -8.38 -16.10 -20.87
C LEU A 563 -9.32 -15.72 -22.02
N MET A 564 -8.86 -14.79 -22.87
CA MET A 564 -9.60 -14.19 -23.99
C MET A 564 -9.75 -15.11 -25.22
N ARG A 565 -9.47 -16.42 -25.11
CA ARG A 565 -9.51 -17.37 -26.23
C ARG A 565 -10.89 -18.02 -26.36
N PRO A 566 -11.36 -18.31 -27.59
CA PRO A 566 -12.56 -19.10 -27.81
C PRO A 566 -12.51 -20.47 -27.10
N GLY A 567 -13.62 -20.85 -26.49
CA GLY A 567 -13.75 -21.97 -25.54
C GLY A 567 -13.66 -21.56 -24.07
N ARG A 568 -13.55 -20.26 -23.75
CA ARG A 568 -13.31 -19.75 -22.39
C ARG A 568 -14.17 -18.51 -22.11
N PHE A 569 -13.58 -17.32 -22.09
CA PHE A 569 -14.32 -16.06 -22.10
C PHE A 569 -14.51 -15.66 -23.56
N ASP A 570 -15.64 -16.08 -24.12
CA ASP A 570 -15.96 -16.02 -25.55
C ASP A 570 -16.58 -14.67 -25.96
N ARG A 571 -17.21 -13.97 -25.01
CA ARG A 571 -17.78 -12.62 -25.17
C ARG A 571 -16.97 -11.61 -24.34
N HIS A 572 -16.61 -10.48 -24.94
CA HIS A 572 -15.90 -9.39 -24.26
C HIS A 572 -16.78 -8.13 -24.31
N ILE A 573 -17.57 -7.92 -23.27
CA ILE A 573 -18.59 -6.88 -23.19
C ILE A 573 -17.96 -5.66 -22.51
N PHE A 574 -17.82 -4.56 -23.25
CA PHE A 574 -17.30 -3.31 -22.71
C PHE A 574 -18.44 -2.45 -22.14
N ILE A 575 -18.32 -2.07 -20.87
CA ILE A 575 -19.32 -1.36 -20.07
C ILE A 575 -18.74 -0.01 -19.68
N ASP A 576 -18.93 0.93 -20.60
CA ASP A 576 -18.36 2.27 -20.57
C ASP A 576 -19.06 3.20 -19.56
N ARG A 577 -18.63 4.47 -19.49
CA ARG A 577 -19.37 5.49 -18.72
C ARG A 577 -20.68 5.85 -19.42
N PRO A 578 -21.80 6.04 -18.69
CA PRO A 578 -23.10 6.29 -19.29
C PRO A 578 -23.17 7.63 -20.06
N THR A 579 -23.73 7.56 -21.27
CA THR A 579 -24.12 8.72 -22.11
C THR A 579 -25.13 9.61 -21.39
N MET A 580 -25.38 10.83 -21.88
CA MET A 580 -26.38 11.73 -21.26
C MET A 580 -27.74 11.06 -21.04
N LYS A 581 -28.26 10.31 -22.02
CA LYS A 581 -29.50 9.53 -21.91
C LYS A 581 -29.39 8.41 -20.87
N GLY A 582 -28.28 7.65 -20.88
CA GLY A 582 -28.04 6.62 -19.86
C GLY A 582 -27.99 7.20 -18.44
N ARG A 583 -27.41 8.39 -18.26
CA ARG A 583 -27.43 9.11 -16.97
C ARG A 583 -28.85 9.49 -16.55
N GLN A 584 -29.69 9.96 -17.46
CA GLN A 584 -31.11 10.25 -17.18
C GLN A 584 -31.86 9.01 -16.67
N GLU A 585 -31.70 7.86 -17.32
CA GLU A 585 -32.33 6.60 -16.89
C GLU A 585 -31.82 6.15 -15.51
N ILE A 586 -30.50 6.24 -15.26
CA ILE A 586 -29.90 5.90 -13.97
C ILE A 586 -30.44 6.84 -12.87
N PHE A 587 -30.56 8.16 -13.14
CA PHE A 587 -31.21 9.09 -12.22
C PHE A 587 -32.66 8.69 -11.92
N LYS A 588 -33.47 8.31 -12.92
CA LYS A 588 -34.85 7.80 -12.69
C LYS A 588 -34.87 6.61 -11.71
N VAL A 589 -33.96 5.64 -11.86
CA VAL A 589 -33.87 4.45 -10.96
C VAL A 589 -33.48 4.79 -9.51
N TYR A 590 -32.71 5.84 -9.28
CA TYR A 590 -32.31 6.26 -7.93
C TYR A 590 -33.24 7.31 -7.30
N LEU A 591 -33.77 8.26 -8.07
CA LEU A 591 -34.71 9.27 -7.58
C LEU A 591 -36.06 8.67 -7.14
N ASN A 592 -36.50 7.56 -7.78
CA ASN A 592 -37.65 6.76 -7.34
C ASN A 592 -37.54 6.18 -5.90
N LYS A 593 -36.42 6.40 -5.20
CA LYS A 593 -36.17 5.96 -3.81
C LYS A 593 -36.04 7.13 -2.82
N ILE A 594 -36.20 8.37 -3.30
CA ILE A 594 -36.02 9.62 -2.56
C ILE A 594 -37.36 10.38 -2.50
N VAL A 595 -37.57 11.14 -1.43
CA VAL A 595 -38.72 12.06 -1.29
C VAL A 595 -38.33 13.44 -1.81
N THR A 596 -39.00 13.88 -2.89
CA THR A 596 -38.87 15.22 -3.47
C THR A 596 -40.22 15.64 -4.07
N ASN A 597 -40.49 16.95 -4.11
CA ASN A 597 -41.65 17.55 -4.78
C ASN A 597 -41.25 18.34 -6.05
N GLU A 598 -39.97 18.29 -6.45
CA GLU A 598 -39.50 18.84 -7.73
C GLU A 598 -40.06 17.99 -8.90
N ASP A 599 -40.30 18.57 -10.08
CA ASP A 599 -40.69 17.77 -11.25
C ASP A 599 -39.60 16.74 -11.60
N HIS A 600 -39.97 15.46 -11.59
CA HIS A 600 -39.09 14.35 -11.90
C HIS A 600 -38.49 14.42 -13.31
N GLU A 601 -39.21 14.90 -14.33
CA GLU A 601 -38.69 14.94 -15.70
C GLU A 601 -37.64 16.05 -15.87
N TYR A 602 -37.94 17.27 -15.43
CA TYR A 602 -37.01 18.39 -15.39
C TYR A 602 -35.80 18.11 -14.49
N LEU A 603 -36.00 17.57 -13.28
CA LEU A 603 -34.92 17.23 -12.34
C LEU A 603 -33.95 16.22 -12.95
N VAL A 604 -34.46 15.14 -13.55
CA VAL A 604 -33.64 14.14 -14.24
C VAL A 604 -32.81 14.75 -15.37
N GLY A 605 -33.44 15.58 -16.22
CA GLY A 605 -32.77 16.24 -17.34
C GLY A 605 -31.67 17.22 -16.91
N ARG A 606 -31.95 18.03 -15.89
CA ARG A 606 -31.00 18.98 -15.31
C ARG A 606 -29.83 18.27 -14.63
N LEU A 607 -30.08 17.25 -13.80
CA LEU A 607 -29.03 16.51 -13.10
C LEU A 607 -28.11 15.73 -14.06
N ALA A 608 -28.65 15.04 -15.06
CA ALA A 608 -27.85 14.31 -16.06
C ALA A 608 -26.90 15.20 -16.87
N THR A 609 -27.25 16.50 -17.00
CA THR A 609 -26.44 17.54 -17.65
C THR A 609 -25.44 18.18 -16.67
N LEU A 610 -25.75 18.26 -15.37
CA LEU A 610 -24.80 18.71 -14.33
C LEU A 610 -23.72 17.67 -13.97
N THR A 611 -23.94 16.38 -14.25
CA THR A 611 -23.00 15.29 -13.92
C THR A 611 -22.35 14.65 -15.16
N PRO A 612 -21.65 15.39 -16.03
CA PRO A 612 -21.03 14.83 -17.23
C PRO A 612 -19.90 13.87 -16.88
N GLY A 613 -19.84 12.74 -17.58
CA GLY A 613 -18.83 11.70 -17.36
C GLY A 613 -18.92 10.94 -16.02
N PHE A 614 -19.98 11.12 -15.22
CA PHE A 614 -20.18 10.34 -13.99
C PHE A 614 -20.49 8.87 -14.31
N SER A 615 -20.02 7.94 -13.47
CA SER A 615 -20.47 6.53 -13.49
C SER A 615 -21.81 6.35 -12.78
N GLY A 616 -22.44 5.18 -12.96
CA GLY A 616 -23.69 4.86 -12.26
C GLY A 616 -23.54 4.84 -10.73
N ALA A 617 -22.36 4.47 -10.21
CA ALA A 617 -22.05 4.55 -8.79
C ALA A 617 -21.88 6.00 -8.30
N ASP A 618 -21.31 6.89 -9.12
CA ASP A 618 -21.18 8.31 -8.77
C ASP A 618 -22.56 8.98 -8.70
N ILE A 619 -23.45 8.65 -9.64
CA ILE A 619 -24.86 9.10 -9.62
C ILE A 619 -25.60 8.59 -8.39
N ALA A 620 -25.45 7.30 -8.06
CA ALA A 620 -26.02 6.73 -6.83
C ALA A 620 -25.51 7.46 -5.57
N ASN A 621 -24.23 7.84 -5.56
CA ASN A 621 -23.62 8.57 -4.46
C ASN A 621 -24.12 10.02 -4.38
N VAL A 622 -24.28 10.73 -5.50
CA VAL A 622 -24.90 12.07 -5.54
C VAL A 622 -26.31 12.06 -4.95
N VAL A 623 -27.15 11.11 -5.38
CA VAL A 623 -28.54 11.02 -4.90
C VAL A 623 -28.60 10.71 -3.40
N ASN A 624 -27.71 9.84 -2.92
CA ASN A 624 -27.59 9.53 -1.49
C ASN A 624 -27.04 10.72 -0.66
N GLU A 625 -25.99 11.39 -1.13
CA GLU A 625 -25.43 12.57 -0.46
C GLU A 625 -26.41 13.75 -0.44
N ALA A 626 -27.25 13.92 -1.48
CA ALA A 626 -28.32 14.93 -1.49
C ALA A 626 -29.35 14.68 -0.37
N ALA A 627 -29.75 13.42 -0.17
CA ALA A 627 -30.61 13.04 0.96
C ALA A 627 -29.90 13.23 2.32
N LEU A 628 -28.60 12.92 2.43
CA LEU A 628 -27.82 13.18 3.64
C LEU A 628 -27.56 14.67 3.90
N ILE A 629 -27.59 15.52 2.88
CA ILE A 629 -27.57 16.99 3.01
C ILE A 629 -28.93 17.49 3.51
N ALA A 630 -30.03 17.02 2.91
CA ALA A 630 -31.39 17.35 3.35
C ALA A 630 -31.64 16.97 4.82
N ALA A 631 -31.32 15.73 5.19
CA ALA A 631 -31.48 15.23 6.55
C ALA A 631 -30.64 16.00 7.59
N ARG A 632 -29.40 16.41 7.25
CA ARG A 632 -28.57 17.27 8.12
C ARG A 632 -29.11 18.71 8.25
N GLY A 633 -29.94 19.14 7.31
CA GLY A 633 -30.67 20.41 7.40
C GLY A 633 -32.02 20.30 8.11
N ASN A 634 -32.42 19.10 8.57
CA ASN A 634 -33.77 18.78 9.03
C ASN A 634 -34.86 19.18 8.01
N ALA A 635 -34.60 18.98 6.72
CA ALA A 635 -35.57 19.22 5.66
C ALA A 635 -36.38 17.94 5.36
N ASP A 636 -37.71 18.08 5.27
CA ASP A 636 -38.65 16.99 4.99
C ASP A 636 -38.52 16.42 3.55
N GLU A 637 -37.89 17.17 2.64
CA GLU A 637 -37.79 16.89 1.21
C GLU A 637 -36.40 17.23 0.64
N VAL A 638 -35.98 16.53 -0.43
CA VAL A 638 -34.73 16.82 -1.15
C VAL A 638 -35.00 17.81 -2.29
N LYS A 639 -34.39 19.00 -2.22
CA LYS A 639 -34.53 20.10 -3.20
C LYS A 639 -33.34 20.17 -4.15
N MET A 640 -33.48 20.90 -5.25
CA MET A 640 -32.41 21.10 -6.24
C MET A 640 -31.07 21.56 -5.61
N ASP A 641 -31.10 22.49 -4.65
CA ASP A 641 -29.91 22.95 -3.91
C ASP A 641 -29.18 21.81 -3.17
N HIS A 642 -29.90 20.84 -2.62
CA HIS A 642 -29.31 19.68 -1.96
C HIS A 642 -28.58 18.78 -2.98
N PHE A 643 -29.14 18.62 -4.19
CA PHE A 643 -28.48 17.90 -5.27
C PHE A 643 -27.27 18.66 -5.83
N GLU A 644 -27.35 19.97 -6.05
CA GLU A 644 -26.19 20.76 -6.51
C GLU A 644 -25.04 20.67 -5.51
N ARG A 645 -25.31 20.81 -4.20
CA ARG A 645 -24.30 20.63 -3.14
C ARG A 645 -23.75 19.20 -3.08
N ALA A 646 -24.55 18.19 -3.39
CA ALA A 646 -24.10 16.80 -3.47
C ALA A 646 -23.15 16.58 -4.66
N ILE A 647 -23.46 17.14 -5.83
CA ILE A 647 -22.58 17.12 -7.00
C ILE A 647 -21.25 17.81 -6.69
N GLU A 648 -21.27 19.02 -6.11
CA GLU A 648 -20.05 19.72 -5.71
C GLU A 648 -19.20 18.91 -4.71
N ARG A 649 -19.86 18.20 -3.78
CA ARG A 649 -19.21 17.35 -2.79
C ARG A 649 -18.62 16.07 -3.38
N VAL A 650 -19.18 15.54 -4.47
CA VAL A 650 -18.64 14.39 -5.20
C VAL A 650 -17.47 14.81 -6.12
N ILE A 651 -17.53 16.00 -6.74
CA ILE A 651 -16.46 16.50 -7.62
C ILE A 651 -15.28 17.07 -6.84
N GLY A 652 -15.51 18.07 -5.98
CA GLY A 652 -14.46 18.78 -5.25
C GLY A 652 -14.11 18.17 -3.89
N GLY A 653 -14.94 17.25 -3.38
CA GLY A 653 -14.77 16.65 -2.06
C GLY A 653 -15.29 17.54 -0.91
N LEU A 654 -14.78 17.28 0.29
CA LEU A 654 -15.21 17.98 1.51
C LEU A 654 -14.82 19.46 1.48
N GLU A 655 -15.79 20.32 1.79
CA GLU A 655 -15.63 21.76 1.98
C GLU A 655 -14.77 22.07 3.21
N ARG A 656 -13.72 22.88 3.05
CA ARG A 656 -12.77 23.17 4.15
C ARG A 656 -13.12 24.46 4.89
N LYS A 657 -14.24 24.45 5.62
CA LYS A 657 -14.70 25.57 6.46
C LYS A 657 -13.69 26.07 7.50
N SER A 658 -12.70 25.26 7.87
CA SER A 658 -11.58 25.64 8.75
C SER A 658 -10.41 26.34 8.04
N LEU A 659 -10.35 26.31 6.70
CA LEU A 659 -9.30 26.95 5.90
C LEU A 659 -9.77 28.35 5.46
N VAL A 660 -9.78 29.30 6.40
CA VAL A 660 -10.06 30.70 6.10
C VAL A 660 -8.85 31.32 5.41
N LEU A 661 -8.95 31.55 4.09
CA LEU A 661 -7.93 32.24 3.30
C LEU A 661 -7.83 33.72 3.72
N LYS A 662 -6.63 34.31 3.65
CA LYS A 662 -6.46 35.76 3.84
C LYS A 662 -7.22 36.53 2.74
N PRO A 663 -7.67 37.78 2.97
CA PRO A 663 -8.35 38.57 1.93
C PRO A 663 -7.55 38.73 0.64
N GLU A 664 -6.22 38.81 0.73
CA GLU A 664 -5.31 38.87 -0.42
C GLU A 664 -5.24 37.54 -1.18
N GLU A 665 -5.11 36.42 -0.48
CA GLU A 665 -5.12 35.07 -1.05
C GLU A 665 -6.45 34.77 -1.74
N LYS A 666 -7.57 35.08 -1.07
CA LYS A 666 -8.92 34.96 -1.61
C LYS A 666 -9.14 35.86 -2.84
N LYS A 667 -8.55 37.05 -2.87
CA LYS A 667 -8.53 37.93 -4.06
C LYS A 667 -7.75 37.29 -5.20
N THR A 668 -6.57 36.72 -4.96
CA THR A 668 -5.79 36.05 -6.01
C THR A 668 -6.54 34.86 -6.60
N VAL A 669 -7.15 34.01 -5.76
CA VAL A 669 -8.03 32.91 -6.20
C VAL A 669 -9.21 33.44 -7.02
N ALA A 670 -9.88 34.51 -6.60
CA ALA A 670 -11.00 35.08 -7.36
C ALA A 670 -10.62 35.62 -8.75
N TYR A 671 -9.42 36.19 -8.91
CA TYR A 671 -8.91 36.59 -10.23
C TYR A 671 -8.44 35.39 -11.06
N HIS A 672 -7.88 34.36 -10.43
CA HIS A 672 -7.49 33.11 -11.08
C HIS A 672 -8.72 32.39 -11.69
N GLU A 673 -9.74 32.13 -10.88
CA GLU A 673 -11.00 31.51 -11.33
C GLU A 673 -11.74 32.38 -12.36
N ALA A 674 -11.71 33.71 -12.23
CA ALA A 674 -12.26 34.62 -13.24
C ALA A 674 -11.51 34.54 -14.59
N GLY A 675 -10.20 34.26 -14.58
CA GLY A 675 -9.41 34.05 -15.79
C GLY A 675 -9.86 32.82 -16.58
N HIS A 676 -10.01 31.69 -15.89
CA HIS A 676 -10.59 30.47 -16.45
C HIS A 676 -12.01 30.72 -17.00
N ALA A 677 -12.86 31.36 -16.19
CA ALA A 677 -14.26 31.62 -16.55
C ALA A 677 -14.41 32.50 -17.80
N ILE A 678 -13.60 33.56 -17.94
CA ILE A 678 -13.62 34.45 -19.10
C ILE A 678 -13.11 33.75 -20.36
N CYS A 679 -12.05 32.93 -20.26
CA CYS A 679 -11.60 32.12 -21.40
C CYS A 679 -12.65 31.08 -21.82
N GLY A 680 -13.29 30.38 -20.86
CA GLY A 680 -14.40 29.46 -21.15
C GLY A 680 -15.62 30.13 -21.77
N TRP A 681 -15.82 31.45 -21.55
CA TRP A 681 -16.92 32.21 -22.14
C TRP A 681 -16.63 32.66 -23.57
N PHE A 682 -15.46 33.26 -23.80
CA PHE A 682 -15.13 33.97 -25.04
C PHE A 682 -14.31 33.16 -26.05
N LEU A 683 -13.87 31.94 -25.72
CA LEU A 683 -13.34 31.00 -26.71
C LEU A 683 -14.48 30.19 -27.34
N GLU A 684 -14.43 30.06 -28.67
CA GLU A 684 -15.45 29.37 -29.48
C GLU A 684 -15.53 27.88 -29.14
N HIS A 685 -14.38 27.22 -29.04
CA HIS A 685 -14.31 25.78 -28.87
C HIS A 685 -14.06 25.33 -27.42
N ALA A 686 -14.14 26.25 -26.45
CA ALA A 686 -14.05 25.88 -25.03
C ALA A 686 -15.35 25.24 -24.53
N ASP A 687 -15.20 24.24 -23.65
CA ASP A 687 -16.32 23.60 -22.94
C ASP A 687 -17.19 24.67 -22.25
N PRO A 688 -18.53 24.67 -22.40
CA PRO A 688 -19.39 25.65 -21.75
C PRO A 688 -19.29 25.61 -20.22
N LEU A 689 -19.09 26.79 -19.63
CA LEU A 689 -19.03 27.00 -18.19
C LEU A 689 -20.41 26.82 -17.52
N LEU A 690 -20.45 26.01 -16.47
CA LEU A 690 -21.61 25.78 -15.61
C LEU A 690 -21.61 26.67 -14.36
N LYS A 691 -20.50 26.64 -13.61
CA LYS A 691 -20.39 27.22 -12.26
C LYS A 691 -18.93 27.56 -11.93
N VAL A 692 -18.70 28.58 -11.12
CA VAL A 692 -17.37 28.98 -10.62
C VAL A 692 -17.45 29.19 -9.12
N SER A 693 -16.44 28.76 -8.37
CA SER A 693 -16.41 28.83 -6.91
C SER A 693 -15.01 29.14 -6.39
N ILE A 694 -14.91 30.05 -5.42
CA ILE A 694 -13.68 30.35 -4.66
C ILE A 694 -13.68 29.73 -3.25
N ILE A 695 -14.57 28.77 -3.00
CA ILE A 695 -14.66 28.02 -1.75
C ILE A 695 -13.68 26.83 -1.80
N PRO A 696 -12.74 26.70 -0.84
CA PRO A 696 -11.72 25.65 -0.86
C PRO A 696 -12.32 24.27 -0.57
N ARG A 697 -11.97 23.28 -1.39
CA ARG A 697 -12.43 21.88 -1.26
C ARG A 697 -11.26 20.89 -1.34
N GLY A 698 -11.35 19.78 -0.62
CA GLY A 698 -10.40 18.68 -0.72
C GLY A 698 -8.94 19.03 -0.37
N GLN A 699 -7.99 18.47 -1.13
CA GLN A 699 -6.56 18.80 -1.05
C GLN A 699 -6.12 19.46 -2.37
N GLY A 700 -5.59 20.68 -2.30
CA GLY A 700 -5.06 21.42 -3.45
C GLY A 700 -6.00 22.48 -4.03
N ALA A 701 -7.30 22.19 -4.17
CA ALA A 701 -8.26 23.12 -4.79
C ALA A 701 -8.69 24.26 -3.83
N LEU A 702 -8.15 25.47 -4.06
CA LEU A 702 -8.59 26.69 -3.37
C LEU A 702 -9.83 27.33 -4.01
N GLY A 703 -9.99 27.13 -5.32
CA GLY A 703 -11.21 27.39 -6.08
C GLY A 703 -11.41 26.27 -7.11
N TYR A 704 -12.49 26.36 -7.89
CA TYR A 704 -12.69 25.55 -9.09
C TYR A 704 -13.70 26.19 -10.05
N ALA A 705 -13.48 25.98 -11.35
CA ALA A 705 -14.45 26.22 -12.42
C ALA A 705 -14.99 24.89 -12.96
N GLN A 706 -16.32 24.74 -12.95
CA GLN A 706 -17.02 23.56 -13.48
C GLN A 706 -17.46 23.81 -14.93
N TYR A 707 -17.10 22.89 -15.81
CA TYR A 707 -17.47 22.88 -17.22
C TYR A 707 -18.39 21.70 -17.54
N LEU A 708 -19.17 21.83 -18.61
CA LEU A 708 -19.76 20.70 -19.32
C LEU A 708 -18.85 20.36 -20.51
N PRO A 709 -18.03 19.29 -20.44
CA PRO A 709 -17.31 18.80 -21.60
C PRO A 709 -18.29 18.34 -22.69
N GLN A 710 -17.93 18.57 -23.94
CA GLN A 710 -18.67 18.02 -25.08
C GLN A 710 -18.49 16.49 -25.12
N ASP A 711 -19.58 15.72 -25.34
CA ASP A 711 -19.56 14.27 -25.58
C ASP A 711 -19.00 13.95 -27.01
N ALA A 712 -17.91 14.61 -27.39
CA ALA A 712 -17.30 14.57 -28.72
C ALA A 712 -16.09 13.61 -28.77
N TYR A 713 -16.28 12.45 -29.42
CA TYR A 713 -15.23 11.43 -29.61
C TYR A 713 -14.05 11.88 -30.49
N LEU A 714 -14.21 12.96 -31.27
CA LEU A 714 -13.20 13.50 -32.18
C LEU A 714 -12.97 14.97 -31.84
N MET A 715 -11.72 15.32 -31.49
CA MET A 715 -11.31 16.70 -31.22
C MET A 715 -10.35 17.19 -32.29
N ASN A 716 -10.61 18.40 -32.81
CA ASN A 716 -9.74 19.09 -33.76
C ASN A 716 -8.62 19.88 -33.03
N THR A 717 -7.63 20.34 -33.79
CA THR A 717 -6.48 21.09 -33.25
C THR A 717 -6.89 22.39 -32.56
N ASN A 718 -7.86 23.13 -33.09
CA ASN A 718 -8.33 24.39 -32.52
C ASN A 718 -9.08 24.18 -31.19
N GLN A 719 -9.90 23.12 -31.08
CA GLN A 719 -10.55 22.70 -29.84
C GLN A 719 -9.53 22.40 -28.74
N LEU A 720 -8.45 21.70 -29.07
CA LEU A 720 -7.38 21.41 -28.13
C LEU A 720 -6.59 22.67 -27.74
N MET A 721 -6.32 23.58 -28.68
CA MET A 721 -5.68 24.88 -28.42
C MET A 721 -6.54 25.77 -27.51
N ASP A 722 -7.85 25.86 -27.74
CA ASP A 722 -8.79 26.63 -26.89
C ASP A 722 -8.91 26.03 -25.49
N ARG A 723 -8.97 24.70 -25.39
CA ARG A 723 -9.00 23.99 -24.11
C ARG A 723 -7.70 24.20 -23.32
N MET A 724 -6.54 24.23 -23.98
CA MET A 724 -5.26 24.60 -23.33
C MET A 724 -5.21 26.09 -22.94
N ALA A 725 -5.70 27.00 -23.78
CA ALA A 725 -5.76 28.43 -23.48
C ALA A 725 -6.68 28.72 -22.28
N MET A 726 -7.87 28.11 -22.22
CA MET A 726 -8.77 28.15 -21.06
C MET A 726 -8.11 27.60 -19.79
N THR A 727 -7.38 26.49 -19.91
CA THR A 727 -6.65 25.90 -18.78
C THR A 727 -5.52 26.81 -18.28
N MET A 728 -4.88 27.63 -19.14
CA MET A 728 -3.90 28.63 -18.70
C MET A 728 -4.52 29.95 -18.20
N GLY A 729 -5.85 30.13 -18.28
CA GLY A 729 -6.57 31.35 -17.91
C GLY A 729 -6.28 31.83 -16.48
N GLY A 730 -6.16 30.92 -15.52
CA GLY A 730 -5.82 31.23 -14.13
C GLY A 730 -4.47 31.94 -13.99
N ARG A 731 -3.39 31.35 -14.52
CA ARG A 731 -2.05 31.96 -14.49
C ARG A 731 -2.01 33.29 -15.24
N VAL A 732 -2.56 33.34 -16.45
CA VAL A 732 -2.52 34.57 -17.27
C VAL A 732 -3.27 35.71 -16.57
N SER A 733 -4.39 35.41 -15.91
CA SER A 733 -5.13 36.39 -15.12
C SER A 733 -4.32 36.88 -13.91
N GLU A 734 -3.55 36.01 -13.24
CA GLU A 734 -2.62 36.44 -12.17
C GLU A 734 -1.60 37.45 -12.70
N GLU A 735 -0.88 37.12 -13.79
CA GLU A 735 0.17 37.98 -14.37
C GLU A 735 -0.35 39.34 -14.86
N LEU A 736 -1.63 39.41 -15.25
CA LEU A 736 -2.26 40.66 -15.67
C LEU A 736 -2.72 41.54 -14.48
N HIS A 737 -2.87 41.00 -13.27
CA HIS A 737 -3.50 41.70 -12.14
C HIS A 737 -2.64 41.84 -10.87
N PHE A 738 -1.59 41.04 -10.72
CA PHE A 738 -0.69 41.04 -9.56
C PHE A 738 0.78 41.17 -9.99
N PRO A 739 1.66 41.70 -9.13
CA PRO A 739 3.10 41.80 -9.43
C PRO A 739 3.84 40.46 -9.36
N THR A 740 3.20 39.41 -8.85
CA THR A 740 3.79 38.08 -8.61
C THR A 740 2.77 36.97 -8.89
N VAL A 741 3.27 35.81 -9.31
CA VAL A 741 2.47 34.61 -9.64
C VAL A 741 2.47 33.59 -8.51
N THR A 742 1.43 32.76 -8.42
CA THR A 742 1.28 31.74 -7.37
C THR A 742 1.73 30.34 -7.78
N THR A 743 1.79 29.40 -6.83
CA THR A 743 1.92 27.96 -7.09
C THR A 743 0.61 27.28 -7.50
N GLY A 744 -0.53 27.99 -7.51
CA GLY A 744 -1.87 27.43 -7.77
C GLY A 744 -2.01 26.78 -9.15
N ALA A 745 -1.54 27.44 -10.21
CA ALA A 745 -1.63 26.97 -11.60
C ALA A 745 -0.79 25.70 -11.92
N SER A 746 -0.22 25.02 -10.94
CA SER A 746 0.69 23.88 -11.14
C SER A 746 -0.01 22.66 -11.75
N ASP A 747 -1.24 22.34 -11.34
CA ASP A 747 -2.02 21.28 -11.99
C ASP A 747 -2.51 21.68 -13.39
N ASP A 748 -2.67 22.98 -13.68
CA ASP A 748 -3.06 23.47 -15.01
C ASP A 748 -1.92 23.36 -16.02
N PHE A 749 -0.71 23.78 -15.66
CA PHE A 749 0.48 23.53 -16.46
C PHE A 749 0.70 22.03 -16.72
N LYS A 750 0.38 21.17 -15.76
CA LYS A 750 0.44 19.70 -15.91
C LYS A 750 -0.60 19.18 -16.91
N LYS A 751 -1.86 19.60 -16.82
CA LYS A 751 -2.92 19.29 -17.82
C LYS A 751 -2.49 19.73 -19.22
N VAL A 752 -2.07 20.99 -19.37
CA VAL A 752 -1.67 21.62 -20.63
C VAL A 752 -0.45 20.93 -21.24
N SER A 753 0.59 20.66 -20.44
CA SER A 753 1.79 19.96 -20.90
C SER A 753 1.47 18.53 -21.35
N GLN A 754 0.55 17.83 -20.66
CA GLN A 754 0.11 16.50 -21.05
C GLN A 754 -0.71 16.52 -22.35
N MET A 755 -1.61 17.50 -22.52
CA MET A 755 -2.35 17.69 -23.76
C MET A 755 -1.42 17.98 -24.94
N ALA A 756 -0.51 18.96 -24.81
CA ALA A 756 0.46 19.29 -25.84
C ALA A 756 1.38 18.10 -26.16
N ARG A 757 1.78 17.30 -25.16
CA ARG A 757 2.55 16.06 -25.40
C ARG A 757 1.75 15.03 -26.19
N ASN A 758 0.48 14.80 -25.84
CA ASN A 758 -0.39 13.87 -26.57
C ASN A 758 -0.65 14.34 -28.01
N MET A 759 -0.83 15.65 -28.25
CA MET A 759 -0.90 16.22 -29.60
C MET A 759 0.31 15.84 -30.45
N VAL A 760 1.52 15.96 -29.88
CA VAL A 760 2.77 15.65 -30.59
C VAL A 760 3.04 14.14 -30.71
N THR A 761 2.77 13.33 -29.68
CA THR A 761 3.22 11.93 -29.62
C THR A 761 2.14 10.87 -29.83
N GLN A 762 0.86 11.22 -29.75
CA GLN A 762 -0.26 10.27 -29.88
C GLN A 762 -1.21 10.61 -31.03
N TRP A 763 -1.48 11.90 -31.25
CA TRP A 763 -2.47 12.36 -32.23
C TRP A 763 -1.87 12.88 -33.54
N GLY A 764 -0.53 12.90 -33.67
CA GLY A 764 0.16 13.29 -34.91
C GLY A 764 0.02 14.76 -35.31
N MET A 765 -0.34 15.65 -34.37
CA MET A 765 -0.69 17.06 -34.59
C MET A 765 0.52 18.01 -34.59
N SER A 766 1.71 17.54 -35.00
CA SER A 766 2.90 18.38 -35.21
C SER A 766 3.56 18.06 -36.54
N GLU A 767 3.75 19.09 -37.36
CA GLU A 767 4.34 19.00 -38.70
C GLU A 767 5.79 18.49 -38.69
N LYS A 768 6.57 18.78 -37.63
CA LYS A 768 7.98 18.36 -37.53
C LYS A 768 8.15 16.90 -37.13
N VAL A 769 7.24 16.38 -36.30
CA VAL A 769 7.27 14.99 -35.83
C VAL A 769 6.49 14.07 -36.78
N GLY A 770 5.46 14.61 -37.43
CA GLY A 770 4.63 13.91 -38.40
C GLY A 770 3.54 13.04 -37.76
N PRO A 771 2.74 12.33 -38.60
CA PRO A 771 1.64 11.48 -38.15
C PRO A 771 2.15 10.12 -37.62
N VAL A 772 2.92 10.16 -36.53
CA VAL A 772 3.48 8.98 -35.86
C VAL A 772 2.93 8.83 -34.43
N HIS A 773 2.72 7.58 -34.01
CA HIS A 773 2.28 7.24 -32.66
C HIS A 773 3.45 6.66 -31.85
N PHE A 774 3.75 7.28 -30.71
CA PHE A 774 4.67 6.77 -29.70
C PHE A 774 3.92 6.35 -28.44
N GLU A 775 3.98 5.06 -28.13
CA GLU A 775 3.36 4.46 -26.96
C GLU A 775 4.08 4.86 -25.67
N ASN A 776 3.40 5.59 -24.79
CA ASN A 776 3.89 5.96 -23.45
C ASN A 776 3.51 4.89 -22.41
N ASP A 777 4.21 3.74 -22.39
CA ASP A 777 4.12 2.77 -21.30
C ASP A 777 4.94 3.24 -20.08
N PRO A 778 4.34 3.55 -18.91
CA PRO A 778 5.08 3.96 -17.70
C PRO A 778 6.01 2.88 -17.14
N ASN A 779 5.80 1.61 -17.49
CA ASN A 779 6.64 0.49 -17.03
C ASN A 779 7.92 0.34 -17.87
N ARG A 780 7.98 0.97 -19.06
CA ARG A 780 9.09 0.83 -20.00
C ARG A 780 10.20 1.82 -19.67
N MET A 781 11.25 1.34 -19.01
CA MET A 781 12.45 2.10 -18.60
C MET A 781 13.17 2.88 -19.73
N GLN A 782 12.85 2.63 -21.01
CA GLN A 782 13.45 3.31 -22.14
C GLN A 782 12.37 3.82 -23.10
N LYS A 783 12.41 5.14 -23.40
CA LYS A 783 11.54 5.80 -24.40
C LYS A 783 11.58 5.04 -25.75
N PRO A 784 10.47 4.93 -26.50
CA PRO A 784 10.43 4.19 -27.76
C PRO A 784 11.05 4.94 -28.97
N PHE A 785 11.72 6.07 -28.75
CA PHE A 785 12.29 6.95 -29.77
C PHE A 785 13.70 7.44 -29.40
N ALA A 786 14.45 7.91 -30.40
CA ALA A 786 15.81 8.45 -30.21
C ALA A 786 15.81 9.78 -29.44
N GLU A 787 16.91 10.12 -28.78
CA GLU A 787 16.98 11.35 -27.96
C GLU A 787 16.93 12.64 -28.80
N SER A 788 17.31 12.59 -30.08
CA SER A 788 17.05 13.68 -31.04
C SER A 788 15.55 13.89 -31.29
N THR A 789 14.79 12.81 -31.41
CA THR A 789 13.32 12.85 -31.48
C THR A 789 12.72 13.32 -30.15
N ALA A 790 13.29 12.93 -29.01
CA ALA A 790 12.88 13.45 -27.70
C ALA A 790 13.03 14.98 -27.63
N GLN A 791 14.19 15.51 -28.05
CA GLN A 791 14.45 16.93 -28.11
C GLN A 791 13.48 17.66 -29.06
N GLN A 792 13.16 17.08 -30.22
CA GLN A 792 12.16 17.62 -31.16
C GLN A 792 10.74 17.63 -30.57
N ILE A 793 10.34 16.55 -29.88
CA ILE A 793 9.05 16.46 -29.18
C ILE A 793 8.95 17.56 -28.12
N ASP A 794 9.96 17.70 -27.26
CA ASP A 794 9.93 18.65 -26.15
C ASP A 794 9.99 20.11 -26.65
N GLN A 795 10.67 20.39 -27.77
CA GLN A 795 10.60 21.69 -28.48
C GLN A 795 9.20 21.98 -29.05
N GLU A 796 8.55 21.00 -29.67
CA GLU A 796 7.21 21.17 -30.25
C GLU A 796 6.12 21.30 -29.18
N VAL A 797 6.25 20.57 -28.06
CA VAL A 797 5.42 20.78 -26.87
C VAL A 797 5.58 22.21 -26.36
N SER A 798 6.81 22.70 -26.18
CA SER A 798 7.05 24.08 -25.75
C SER A 798 6.44 25.11 -26.72
N ARG A 799 6.57 24.92 -28.04
CA ARG A 799 5.95 25.77 -29.06
C ARG A 799 4.43 25.81 -28.96
N ILE A 800 3.79 24.65 -28.75
CA ILE A 800 2.32 24.52 -28.65
C ILE A 800 1.80 25.19 -27.38
N VAL A 801 2.48 24.98 -26.24
CA VAL A 801 2.13 25.62 -24.96
C VAL A 801 2.28 27.14 -25.05
N GLU A 802 3.39 27.66 -25.60
CA GLU A 802 3.59 29.10 -25.76
C GLU A 802 2.53 29.74 -26.68
N ALA A 803 2.18 29.08 -27.78
CA ALA A 803 1.13 29.56 -28.69
C ALA A 803 -0.26 29.62 -28.03
N ALA A 804 -0.60 28.64 -27.20
CA ALA A 804 -1.84 28.66 -26.41
C ALA A 804 -1.77 29.66 -25.24
N TYR A 805 -0.57 29.90 -24.66
CA TYR A 805 -0.33 30.91 -23.63
C TYR A 805 -0.58 32.31 -24.17
N GLN A 806 0.02 32.64 -25.32
CA GLN A 806 -0.14 33.93 -26.00
C GLN A 806 -1.60 34.15 -26.43
N ARG A 807 -2.27 33.14 -27.01
CA ARG A 807 -3.71 33.19 -27.35
C ARG A 807 -4.59 33.53 -26.13
N CYS A 808 -4.28 32.95 -24.97
CA CYS A 808 -4.94 33.27 -23.70
C CYS A 808 -4.63 34.69 -23.22
N ARG A 809 -3.37 35.11 -23.32
CA ARG A 809 -2.89 36.44 -22.92
C ARG A 809 -3.53 37.57 -23.73
N ASP A 810 -3.63 37.42 -25.04
CA ASP A 810 -4.27 38.41 -25.92
C ASP A 810 -5.76 38.55 -25.58
N LEU A 811 -6.47 37.43 -25.39
CA LEU A 811 -7.86 37.41 -24.97
C LEU A 811 -8.06 38.10 -23.62
N LEU A 812 -7.36 37.69 -22.56
CA LEU A 812 -7.52 38.26 -21.22
C LEU A 812 -7.00 39.69 -21.10
N THR A 813 -6.07 40.12 -21.96
CA THR A 813 -5.69 41.54 -22.08
C THR A 813 -6.81 42.37 -22.69
N SER A 814 -7.48 41.87 -23.75
CA SER A 814 -8.65 42.54 -24.34
C SER A 814 -9.87 42.56 -23.41
N LYS A 815 -10.03 41.52 -22.57
CA LYS A 815 -11.14 41.29 -21.63
C LYS A 815 -10.83 41.63 -20.17
N LYS A 816 -9.80 42.45 -19.94
CA LYS A 816 -9.31 42.77 -18.59
C LYS A 816 -10.34 43.41 -17.66
N LYS A 817 -11.28 44.20 -18.21
CA LYS A 817 -12.37 44.82 -17.42
C LYS A 817 -13.36 43.76 -16.95
N GLU A 818 -13.75 42.87 -17.84
CA GLU A 818 -14.69 41.77 -17.61
C GLU A 818 -14.15 40.77 -16.59
N VAL A 819 -12.86 40.41 -16.64
CA VAL A 819 -12.17 39.63 -15.59
C VAL A 819 -12.31 40.31 -14.22
N GLY A 820 -12.05 41.62 -14.15
CA GLY A 820 -12.18 42.40 -12.92
C GLY A 820 -13.60 42.47 -12.36
N LEU A 821 -14.63 42.44 -13.20
CA LEU A 821 -16.03 42.39 -12.78
C LEU A 821 -16.40 41.01 -12.20
N ILE A 822 -16.04 39.93 -12.89
CA ILE A 822 -16.28 38.55 -12.43
C ILE A 822 -15.54 38.28 -11.11
N ALA A 823 -14.28 38.68 -10.99
CA ALA A 823 -13.51 38.53 -9.76
C ALA A 823 -14.11 39.32 -8.58
N GLN A 824 -14.67 40.52 -8.83
CA GLN A 824 -15.35 41.30 -7.80
C GLN A 824 -16.69 40.69 -7.35
N GLU A 825 -17.46 40.07 -8.26
CA GLU A 825 -18.71 39.39 -7.88
C GLU A 825 -18.41 38.05 -7.15
N LEU A 826 -17.39 37.29 -7.58
CA LEU A 826 -16.88 36.11 -6.85
C LEU A 826 -16.49 36.47 -5.42
N LEU A 827 -15.86 37.62 -5.18
CA LEU A 827 -15.51 38.07 -3.83
C LEU A 827 -16.71 38.42 -2.94
N LYS A 828 -17.89 38.70 -3.53
CA LYS A 828 -19.14 38.96 -2.78
C LYS A 828 -19.97 37.70 -2.55
N LYS A 829 -20.11 36.87 -3.60
CA LYS A 829 -21.02 35.70 -3.61
C LYS A 829 -20.31 34.37 -3.29
N GLU A 830 -18.99 34.31 -3.37
CA GLU A 830 -18.13 33.11 -3.33
C GLU A 830 -18.36 32.09 -4.45
N VAL A 831 -19.54 32.10 -5.07
CA VAL A 831 -19.97 31.22 -6.15
C VAL A 831 -20.73 32.02 -7.20
N LEU A 832 -20.50 31.74 -8.48
CA LEU A 832 -21.30 32.25 -9.61
C LEU A 832 -21.82 31.08 -10.46
N VAL A 833 -23.09 31.15 -10.86
CA VAL A 833 -23.73 30.21 -11.80
C VAL A 833 -23.78 30.84 -13.20
N ARG A 834 -24.02 30.05 -14.26
CA ARG A 834 -24.18 30.56 -15.63
C ARG A 834 -25.09 31.80 -15.74
N ASP A 835 -26.18 31.86 -14.99
CA ASP A 835 -27.10 33.02 -15.00
C ASP A 835 -26.46 34.32 -14.46
N ASP A 836 -25.53 34.22 -13.50
CA ASP A 836 -24.71 35.35 -13.07
C ASP A 836 -23.74 35.79 -14.19
N MET A 837 -23.15 34.84 -14.90
CA MET A 837 -22.26 35.12 -16.04
C MET A 837 -23.02 35.83 -17.17
N VAL A 838 -24.23 35.36 -17.52
CA VAL A 838 -25.11 36.02 -18.50
C VAL A 838 -25.51 37.43 -18.06
N ARG A 839 -25.81 37.64 -16.76
CA ARG A 839 -26.12 38.98 -16.23
C ARG A 839 -24.95 39.96 -16.37
N ILE A 840 -23.71 39.49 -16.21
CA ILE A 840 -22.51 40.35 -16.18
C ILE A 840 -21.88 40.53 -17.57
N LEU A 841 -21.94 39.51 -18.44
CA LEU A 841 -21.24 39.48 -19.73
C LEU A 841 -22.17 39.51 -20.96
N GLY A 842 -23.49 39.40 -20.78
CA GLY A 842 -24.46 39.14 -21.85
C GLY A 842 -24.50 37.66 -22.28
N LYS A 843 -25.33 37.32 -23.28
CA LYS A 843 -25.33 35.96 -23.86
C LYS A 843 -23.93 35.65 -24.44
N ARG A 844 -23.49 34.40 -24.31
CA ARG A 844 -22.25 33.90 -24.93
C ARG A 844 -22.24 34.23 -26.44
N PRO A 845 -21.14 34.73 -27.02
CA PRO A 845 -21.08 35.10 -28.44
C PRO A 845 -21.12 33.90 -29.39
N PHE A 846 -20.96 32.68 -28.87
CA PHE A 846 -21.08 31.41 -29.57
C PHE A 846 -22.22 30.60 -28.95
N GLY A 847 -22.96 29.87 -29.78
CA GLY A 847 -24.02 28.98 -29.30
C GLY A 847 -23.46 27.80 -28.51
N ASP A 848 -24.21 27.34 -27.51
CA ASP A 848 -23.93 26.09 -26.81
C ASP A 848 -24.71 24.92 -27.45
N ASN A 849 -24.50 23.69 -26.98
CA ASN A 849 -25.26 22.52 -27.49
C ASN A 849 -26.77 22.66 -27.18
N GLU A 850 -27.62 22.17 -28.08
CA GLU A 850 -29.10 22.24 -27.94
C GLU A 850 -29.61 21.63 -26.62
N ASP A 851 -29.14 20.44 -26.25
CA ASP A 851 -29.43 19.79 -24.96
C ASP A 851 -29.04 20.65 -23.74
N PHE A 852 -28.04 21.53 -23.89
CA PHE A 852 -27.58 22.41 -22.82
C PHE A 852 -28.36 23.72 -22.78
N GLU A 853 -28.65 24.34 -23.93
CA GLU A 853 -29.57 25.50 -23.97
C GLU A 853 -30.96 25.12 -23.42
N LYS A 854 -31.42 23.87 -23.62
CA LYS A 854 -32.68 23.37 -23.06
C LYS A 854 -32.77 23.45 -21.52
N TYR A 855 -31.69 23.16 -20.79
CA TYR A 855 -31.71 23.16 -19.31
C TYR A 855 -31.02 24.39 -18.67
N PHE A 856 -30.24 25.16 -19.43
CA PHE A 856 -29.41 26.28 -18.94
C PHE A 856 -29.46 27.55 -19.82
N GLY A 857 -30.31 27.60 -20.85
CA GLY A 857 -30.36 28.71 -21.82
C GLY A 857 -31.00 30.01 -21.31
N GLY A 858 -31.50 30.05 -20.06
CA GLY A 858 -32.15 31.22 -19.45
C GLY A 858 -33.51 31.62 -20.03
N GLY A 859 -33.92 31.02 -21.14
CA GLY A 859 -35.25 31.15 -21.70
C GLY A 859 -36.28 30.43 -20.81
N LYS A 860 -37.26 31.18 -20.30
CA LYS A 860 -38.55 30.56 -19.99
C LYS A 860 -39.19 30.21 -21.32
N GLU A 861 -39.29 28.92 -21.63
CA GLU A 861 -40.36 28.49 -22.53
C GLU A 861 -41.68 28.86 -21.85
N GLU A 862 -42.55 29.59 -22.55
CA GLU A 862 -43.91 29.79 -22.06
C GLU A 862 -44.60 28.43 -22.06
N SER A 863 -44.85 27.90 -20.86
CA SER A 863 -45.65 26.69 -20.66
C SER A 863 -46.96 26.85 -21.41
N THR A 864 -47.19 26.00 -22.42
CA THR A 864 -48.42 26.02 -23.20
C THR A 864 -49.62 25.91 -22.25
N PRO A 865 -50.66 26.75 -22.43
CA PRO A 865 -51.80 26.73 -21.52
C PRO A 865 -52.47 25.35 -21.58
N PRO A 866 -52.94 24.80 -20.44
CA PRO A 866 -53.56 23.49 -20.42
C PRO A 866 -54.90 23.48 -21.20
N PRO A 867 -55.29 22.33 -21.75
CA PRO A 867 -56.52 22.15 -22.53
C PRO A 867 -57.81 22.18 -21.67
#